data_AF-A0A946MA44-F1
#
_entry.id   AF-A0A946MA44-F1
#
_cell.length_a   1.000
_cell.length_b   1.000
_cell.length_c   1.000
_cell.angle_alpha   90.00
_cell.angle_beta   90.00
_cell.angle_gamma   90.00
#
_symmetry.space_group_name_H-M   'P 1'
#
loop_
_entity.id
_entity.type
_entity.pdbx_description
1 polymer ?
#
loop_
_entity_poly.entity_id
_entity_poly.type
_entity_poly.pdbx_seq_one_letter_code
_entity_poly.pdbx_strand_id
1 'polypeptide(L)'
;MVALDYIVITVYFLILVAIGLFCARKNKKQEDYFLGGRGFGKLLQTFAAFGAGTGPQDPINSGKATYTSGMNGMWVSMYWLFVTPFYWITAVWYRRMRHITLGDWFVERYESKPLGGAYAIFGITFFMIYGSMFFSAIAKTAAPMIGSNVMLFGTAVDLQYVLIPAIGIIVLVYGVIGGLTAAYFTDLIQGICIIALSCMLIPLGLNALTNDAALNPTGEQSGFEIMADQLPDSFFEIIGDSTSEFSLFFLAAIVMSNLIGVVVQPHFIATGGGSAKSENDARIGLVVGNFLKRFCTLGWVLTGLIAATLYADVGQLIENPDQTWGYASMHLLGPGFRGLMLACLLAALMSSVDAYMIVGAGLIVRNLYVPFVKPSATDKECLRVGRITGILVVAGSIFFSLAIYDMIAQLTITFWFPLVFAAPFWIGMYWRRASTRAAWITVAYCILVFGMIPYLAPIIAPGLKTNETLLARIDQLHYEIENSTSDYDREKLEERLAKLSGLKTNKTLLARTEMTRTVSQDIVSKSTLRREYAKAMTTWTAQFDRANNINKSELELLKPQQISATKIAVPSSTGEELVELEVGVSRIETSTENGGDAIFFKSVEPSDSSIAPEVIGVTKINDFTTRYKLAYPQGTKFEASGNLKLNLAFFLPLGIDLAAQTNSTRNALELVSKIILPILVMIIASWITSITGKSNSPEALDRFYAKMKTPVDPDPATDLAKLEAVYGEPSNTERVKLFPNSQLEIQKPTTADVVGFTISVLVCFAIVGLAFVMAGIA
;
A
#
# COMPACT_ATOMS: atom_id res chain seq x y z
N MET A 1 19.07 -14.29 16.14
CA MET A 1 19.83 -13.06 16.50
C MET A 1 20.90 -13.38 17.53
N VAL A 2 21.93 -12.53 17.69
CA VAL A 2 23.02 -12.68 18.69
C VAL A 2 22.86 -11.63 19.80
N ALA A 3 23.57 -11.80 20.92
CA ALA A 3 23.48 -10.91 22.08
C ALA A 3 23.66 -9.42 21.75
N LEU A 4 24.57 -9.09 20.82
CA LEU A 4 24.82 -7.71 20.41
C LEU A 4 23.56 -7.05 19.81
N ASP A 5 22.75 -7.80 19.06
CA ASP A 5 21.52 -7.26 18.46
C ASP A 5 20.52 -6.84 19.54
N TYR A 6 20.33 -7.69 20.56
CA TYR A 6 19.43 -7.40 21.67
C TYR A 6 19.91 -6.20 22.48
N ILE A 7 21.22 -6.07 22.73
CA ILE A 7 21.80 -4.91 23.42
C ILE A 7 21.52 -3.63 22.64
N VAL A 8 21.75 -3.64 21.33
CA VAL A 8 21.48 -2.47 20.47
C VAL A 8 20.00 -2.09 20.48
N ILE A 9 19.10 -3.09 20.38
CA ILE A 9 17.65 -2.87 20.49
C ILE A 9 17.30 -2.20 21.83
N THR A 10 17.80 -2.73 22.95
CA THR A 10 17.53 -2.19 24.28
C THR A 10 18.04 -0.75 24.42
N VAL A 11 19.28 -0.48 24.02
CA VAL A 11 19.87 0.86 24.08
C VAL A 11 19.07 1.85 23.24
N TYR A 12 18.67 1.44 22.02
CA TYR A 12 17.87 2.27 21.14
C TYR A 12 16.51 2.64 21.77
N PHE A 13 15.79 1.68 22.34
CA PHE A 13 14.53 1.97 23.03
C PHE A 13 14.70 2.85 24.26
N LEU A 14 15.77 2.70 25.03
CA LEU A 14 16.07 3.58 26.16
C LEU A 14 16.27 5.04 25.71
N ILE A 15 16.92 5.25 24.56
CA ILE A 15 17.07 6.60 23.98
C ILE A 15 15.70 7.18 23.61
N LEU A 16 14.82 6.40 22.96
CA LEU A 16 13.48 6.87 22.60
C LEU A 16 12.65 7.23 23.84
N VAL A 17 12.68 6.40 24.88
CA VAL A 17 12.00 6.68 26.15
C VAL A 17 12.55 7.97 26.79
N ALA A 18 13.88 8.16 26.79
CA ALA A 18 14.49 9.37 27.32
C ALA A 18 14.04 10.64 26.57
N ILE A 19 13.94 10.58 25.23
CA ILE A 19 13.43 11.67 24.40
C ILE A 19 11.96 11.95 24.71
N GLY A 20 11.14 10.92 24.83
CA GLY A 20 9.72 11.03 25.20
C GLY A 20 9.54 11.72 26.55
N LEU A 21 10.27 11.28 27.58
CA LEU A 21 10.23 11.87 28.92
C LEU A 21 10.74 13.33 28.94
N PHE A 22 11.77 13.65 28.14
CA PHE A 22 12.29 15.00 28.01
C PHE A 22 11.26 15.94 27.37
N CYS A 23 10.61 15.50 26.29
CA CYS A 23 9.59 16.29 25.59
C CYS A 23 8.32 16.46 26.43
N ALA A 24 7.93 15.43 27.20
CA ALA A 24 6.76 15.48 28.08
C ALA A 24 6.81 16.64 29.09
N ARG A 25 8.01 17.01 29.57
CA ARG A 25 8.20 18.16 30.49
C ARG A 25 7.87 19.52 29.87
N LYS A 26 7.82 19.61 28.53
CA LYS A 26 7.51 20.84 27.79
C LYS A 26 6.02 20.99 27.47
N ASN A 27 5.22 19.93 27.60
CA ASN A 27 3.80 19.95 27.26
C ASN A 27 2.99 20.63 28.37
N LYS A 28 2.58 21.90 28.16
CA LYS A 28 1.78 22.66 29.14
C LYS A 28 0.36 22.93 28.67
N LYS A 29 0.11 22.96 27.36
CA LYS A 29 -1.19 23.23 26.73
C LYS A 29 -1.58 22.12 25.75
N GLN A 30 -2.87 22.08 25.37
CA GLN A 30 -3.37 21.13 24.36
C GLN A 30 -2.63 21.27 23.01
N GLU A 31 -2.36 22.49 22.56
CA GLU A 31 -1.64 22.75 21.29
C GLU A 31 -0.18 22.24 21.33
N ASP A 32 0.47 22.30 22.50
CA ASP A 32 1.81 21.71 22.68
C ASP A 32 1.78 20.19 22.50
N TYR A 33 0.73 19.54 23.02
CA TYR A 33 0.57 18.10 22.96
C TYR A 33 0.16 17.61 21.56
N PHE A 34 -0.80 18.27 20.91
CA PHE A 34 -1.38 17.81 19.63
C PHE A 34 -0.66 18.34 18.40
N LEU A 35 -0.02 19.51 18.45
CA LEU A 35 0.63 20.15 17.30
C LEU A 35 2.07 20.58 17.58
N GLY A 36 2.63 20.23 18.75
CA GLY A 36 4.00 20.61 19.11
C GLY A 36 4.21 22.12 19.22
N GLY A 37 3.16 22.88 19.54
CA GLY A 37 3.21 24.34 19.63
C GLY A 37 3.45 25.03 18.28
N ARG A 38 3.30 24.31 17.15
CA ARG A 38 3.50 24.83 15.79
C ARG A 38 4.88 25.45 15.54
N GLY A 39 5.91 24.92 16.21
CA GLY A 39 7.27 25.45 16.18
C GLY A 39 8.22 24.73 15.23
N PHE A 40 7.75 23.75 14.45
CA PHE A 40 8.63 22.86 13.72
C PHE A 40 9.19 23.51 12.44
N GLY A 41 10.51 23.52 12.33
CA GLY A 41 11.23 23.96 11.13
C GLY A 41 11.33 22.88 10.06
N LYS A 42 11.94 23.23 8.92
CA LYS A 42 12.05 22.37 7.72
C LYS A 42 12.51 20.96 8.02
N LEU A 43 13.63 20.78 8.74
CA LEU A 43 14.23 19.47 8.99
C LEU A 43 13.27 18.54 9.73
N LEU A 44 12.69 19.01 10.84
CA LEU A 44 11.81 18.19 11.64
C LEU A 44 10.49 17.90 10.91
N GLN A 45 9.98 18.85 10.13
CA GLN A 45 8.81 18.64 9.28
C GLN A 45 9.10 17.64 8.14
N THR A 46 10.31 17.69 7.56
CA THR A 46 10.76 16.72 6.54
C THR A 46 10.76 15.31 7.09
N PHE A 47 11.34 15.10 8.27
CA PHE A 47 11.38 13.77 8.87
C PHE A 47 10.05 13.32 9.47
N ALA A 48 9.19 14.24 9.92
CA ALA A 48 7.82 13.90 10.29
C ALA A 48 6.98 13.47 9.07
N ALA A 49 7.12 14.16 7.94
CA ALA A 49 6.47 13.76 6.70
C ALA A 49 7.04 12.44 6.15
N PHE A 50 8.37 12.27 6.24
CA PHE A 50 9.04 11.02 5.89
C PHE A 50 8.57 9.88 6.80
N GLY A 51 8.53 10.04 8.11
CA GLY A 51 8.14 9.02 9.10
C GLY A 51 6.66 8.66 9.02
N ALA A 52 5.77 9.66 8.99
CA ALA A 52 4.33 9.42 8.79
C ALA A 52 4.02 8.77 7.43
N GLY A 53 4.82 9.10 6.41
CA GLY A 53 4.72 8.47 5.11
C GLY A 53 5.36 7.08 5.08
N THR A 54 6.42 6.82 5.83
CA THR A 54 7.28 5.63 5.76
C THR A 54 7.08 4.74 6.97
N GLY A 55 6.28 3.68 6.80
CA GLY A 55 6.15 2.64 7.81
C GLY A 55 6.99 1.41 7.51
N PRO A 56 7.06 0.45 8.44
CA PRO A 56 7.75 -0.82 8.21
C PRO A 56 7.16 -1.60 7.03
N GLN A 57 5.89 -1.35 6.66
CA GLN A 57 5.26 -1.98 5.50
C GLN A 57 5.88 -1.58 4.16
N ASP A 58 6.45 -0.39 4.01
CA ASP A 58 6.90 0.10 2.71
C ASP A 58 8.08 -0.69 2.13
N PRO A 59 9.18 -0.94 2.88
CA PRO A 59 10.24 -1.81 2.41
C PRO A 59 9.77 -3.25 2.21
N ILE A 60 8.84 -3.75 3.02
CA ILE A 60 8.26 -5.09 2.88
C ILE A 60 7.45 -5.20 1.58
N ASN A 61 6.53 -4.27 1.34
CA ASN A 61 5.69 -4.23 0.13
C ASN A 61 6.55 -4.16 -1.12
N SER A 62 7.54 -3.26 -1.11
CA SER A 62 8.44 -3.07 -2.25
C SER A 62 9.32 -4.31 -2.46
N GLY A 63 9.86 -4.88 -1.37
CA GLY A 63 10.69 -6.09 -1.41
C GLY A 63 9.91 -7.33 -1.89
N LYS A 64 8.71 -7.56 -1.34
CA LYS A 64 7.81 -8.65 -1.75
C LYS A 64 7.43 -8.53 -3.22
N ALA A 65 6.91 -7.37 -3.63
CA ALA A 65 6.45 -7.16 -4.99
C ALA A 65 7.60 -7.27 -6.01
N THR A 66 8.79 -6.80 -5.65
CA THR A 66 9.97 -6.94 -6.52
C THR A 66 10.47 -8.38 -6.58
N TYR A 67 10.42 -9.10 -5.46
CA TYR A 67 10.81 -10.51 -5.40
C TYR A 67 9.92 -11.41 -6.26
N THR A 68 8.62 -11.12 -6.33
CA THR A 68 7.65 -11.93 -7.09
C THR A 68 7.43 -11.47 -8.52
N SER A 69 7.63 -10.18 -8.81
CA SER A 69 7.16 -9.56 -10.06
C SER A 69 8.14 -8.54 -10.65
N GLY A 70 9.38 -8.53 -10.17
CA GLY A 70 10.42 -7.62 -10.66
C GLY A 70 10.15 -6.14 -10.41
N MET A 71 10.81 -5.28 -11.19
CA MET A 71 10.81 -3.83 -11.01
C MET A 71 9.42 -3.19 -11.17
N ASN A 72 8.49 -3.81 -11.92
CA ASN A 72 7.10 -3.38 -11.98
C ASN A 72 6.43 -3.37 -10.58
N GLY A 73 6.87 -4.25 -9.68
CA GLY A 73 6.43 -4.29 -8.28
C GLY A 73 6.71 -2.98 -7.51
N MET A 74 7.60 -2.10 -7.99
CA MET A 74 7.85 -0.81 -7.36
C MET A 74 6.61 0.07 -7.28
N TRP A 75 5.66 -0.09 -8.21
CA TRP A 75 4.47 0.75 -8.29
C TRP A 75 3.54 0.61 -7.09
N VAL A 76 3.62 -0.51 -6.33
CA VAL A 76 2.94 -0.70 -5.04
C VAL A 76 3.24 0.43 -4.06
N SER A 77 4.42 1.05 -4.16
CA SER A 77 4.83 2.19 -3.34
C SER A 77 4.94 3.49 -4.16
N MET A 78 5.35 3.39 -5.42
CA MET A 78 5.74 4.53 -6.26
C MET A 78 4.54 5.30 -6.84
N TYR A 79 3.31 4.77 -6.82
CA TYR A 79 2.14 5.54 -7.29
C TYR A 79 1.95 6.88 -6.54
N TRP A 80 2.41 6.99 -5.29
CA TRP A 80 2.39 8.25 -4.53
C TRP A 80 3.35 9.32 -5.07
N LEU A 81 4.32 8.96 -5.93
CA LEU A 81 5.28 9.89 -6.51
C LEU A 81 4.57 11.06 -7.19
N PHE A 82 3.53 10.79 -7.97
CA PHE A 82 2.79 11.80 -8.73
C PHE A 82 1.81 12.62 -7.86
N VAL A 83 1.54 12.20 -6.63
CA VAL A 83 0.77 12.98 -5.65
C VAL A 83 1.67 14.06 -5.00
N THR A 84 2.97 13.81 -4.91
CA THR A 84 3.93 14.65 -4.17
C THR A 84 3.99 16.10 -4.67
N PRO A 85 3.95 16.42 -5.97
CA PRO A 85 3.90 17.81 -6.44
C PRO A 85 2.70 18.59 -5.89
N PHE A 86 1.54 17.95 -5.71
CA PHE A 86 0.36 18.61 -5.15
C PHE A 86 0.53 18.96 -3.67
N TYR A 87 1.38 18.25 -2.93
CA TYR A 87 1.69 18.61 -1.54
C TYR A 87 2.34 19.98 -1.40
N TRP A 88 3.05 20.47 -2.42
CA TRP A 88 3.55 21.84 -2.41
C TRP A 88 2.41 22.87 -2.31
N ILE A 89 1.26 22.56 -2.90
CA ILE A 89 0.08 23.41 -2.90
C ILE A 89 -0.76 23.15 -1.64
N THR A 90 -0.95 21.89 -1.25
CA THR A 90 -1.86 21.53 -0.15
C THR A 90 -1.27 21.76 1.24
N ALA A 91 0.06 21.76 1.39
CA ALA A 91 0.73 21.94 2.68
C ALA A 91 0.32 23.23 3.40
N VAL A 92 0.03 24.31 2.65
CA VAL A 92 -0.38 25.59 3.24
C VAL A 92 -1.79 25.54 3.83
N TRP A 93 -2.66 24.65 3.34
CA TRP A 93 -4.05 24.59 3.79
C TRP A 93 -4.11 24.28 5.28
N TYR A 94 -3.43 23.22 5.72
CA TYR A 94 -3.43 22.79 7.11
C TYR A 94 -2.88 23.87 8.04
N ARG A 95 -1.87 24.63 7.59
CA ARG A 95 -1.34 25.74 8.38
C ARG A 95 -2.33 26.90 8.50
N ARG A 96 -3.02 27.25 7.40
CA ARG A 96 -4.03 28.33 7.34
C ARG A 96 -5.34 28.00 8.05
N MET A 97 -5.70 26.71 8.16
CA MET A 97 -6.88 26.27 8.92
C MET A 97 -6.84 26.76 10.37
N ARG A 98 -5.63 26.82 10.97
CA ARG A 98 -5.39 27.20 12.37
C ARG A 98 -6.17 26.34 13.38
N HIS A 99 -6.62 25.17 12.94
CA HIS A 99 -7.33 24.18 13.75
C HIS A 99 -6.40 23.16 14.36
N ILE A 100 -6.90 22.42 15.35
CA ILE A 100 -6.20 21.27 15.92
C ILE A 100 -6.57 19.99 15.16
N THR A 101 -7.84 19.87 14.74
CA THR A 101 -8.34 18.69 14.04
C THR A 101 -8.96 19.05 12.69
N LEU A 102 -8.99 18.10 11.77
CA LEU A 102 -9.82 18.25 10.55
C LEU A 102 -11.32 18.24 10.86
N GLY A 103 -11.74 17.67 12.00
CA GLY A 103 -13.13 17.79 12.46
C GLY A 103 -13.54 19.24 12.69
N ASP A 104 -12.65 20.06 13.28
CA ASP A 104 -12.89 21.50 13.49
C ASP A 104 -13.09 22.23 12.15
N TRP A 105 -12.37 21.82 11.11
CA TRP A 105 -12.56 22.35 9.75
C TRP A 105 -13.98 22.06 9.23
N PHE A 106 -14.49 20.83 9.38
CA PHE A 106 -15.85 20.50 8.97
C PHE A 106 -16.90 21.28 9.78
N VAL A 107 -16.67 21.47 11.07
CA VAL A 107 -17.57 22.27 11.93
C VAL A 107 -17.62 23.71 11.47
N GLU A 108 -16.47 24.33 11.18
CA GLU A 108 -16.42 25.72 10.75
C GLU A 108 -16.95 25.90 9.31
N ARG A 109 -16.53 25.06 8.37
CA ARG A 109 -16.94 25.17 6.96
C ARG A 109 -18.44 24.94 6.77
N TYR A 110 -19.01 23.99 7.51
CA TYR A 110 -20.41 23.58 7.34
C TYR A 110 -21.31 23.98 8.51
N GLU A 111 -20.79 24.76 9.47
CA GLU A 111 -21.52 25.21 10.66
C GLU A 111 -22.23 24.06 11.40
N SER A 112 -21.61 22.88 11.40
CA SER A 112 -22.24 21.63 11.81
C SER A 112 -21.35 20.83 12.74
N LYS A 113 -21.61 20.97 14.06
CA LYS A 113 -21.00 20.12 15.09
C LYS A 113 -21.21 18.63 14.80
N PRO A 114 -22.42 18.15 14.39
CA PRO A 114 -22.61 16.74 14.07
C PRO A 114 -21.74 16.23 12.92
N LEU A 115 -21.47 17.07 11.90
CA LEU A 115 -20.60 16.67 10.78
C LEU A 115 -19.15 16.50 11.24
N GLY A 116 -18.67 17.40 12.12
CA GLY A 116 -17.37 17.23 12.78
C GLY A 116 -17.31 15.96 13.65
N GLY A 117 -18.39 15.64 14.35
CA GLY A 117 -18.52 14.40 15.12
C GLY A 117 -18.50 13.14 14.24
N ALA A 118 -19.20 13.14 13.11
CA ALA A 118 -19.17 12.05 12.15
C ALA A 118 -17.78 11.86 11.53
N TYR A 119 -17.09 12.96 11.21
CA TYR A 119 -15.71 12.91 10.76
C TYR A 119 -14.77 12.34 11.85
N ALA A 120 -15.00 12.64 13.14
CA ALA A 120 -14.23 12.07 14.23
C ALA A 120 -14.41 10.55 14.37
N ILE A 121 -15.65 10.04 14.22
CA ILE A 121 -15.92 8.59 14.19
C ILE A 121 -15.20 7.94 12.99
N PHE A 122 -15.34 8.54 11.81
CA PHE A 122 -14.60 8.11 10.61
C PHE A 122 -13.09 8.06 10.87
N GLY A 123 -12.53 9.12 11.47
CA GLY A 123 -11.09 9.24 11.71
C GLY A 123 -10.55 8.17 12.66
N ILE A 124 -11.28 7.87 13.74
CA ILE A 124 -10.89 6.80 14.68
C ILE A 124 -10.97 5.43 14.03
N THR A 125 -12.03 5.13 13.27
CA THR A 125 -12.15 3.87 12.54
C THR A 125 -11.04 3.74 11.49
N PHE A 126 -10.74 4.82 10.76
CA PHE A 126 -9.64 4.86 9.80
C PHE A 126 -8.30 4.59 10.49
N PHE A 127 -8.04 5.20 11.66
CA PHE A 127 -6.82 4.95 12.42
C PHE A 127 -6.70 3.53 12.95
N MET A 128 -7.80 2.90 13.37
CA MET A 128 -7.79 1.50 13.79
C MET A 128 -7.39 0.59 12.62
N ILE A 129 -8.04 0.73 11.47
CA ILE A 129 -7.77 -0.07 10.26
C ILE A 129 -6.37 0.23 9.71
N TYR A 130 -5.99 1.51 9.62
CA TYR A 130 -4.70 1.87 9.07
C TYR A 130 -3.57 1.44 10.00
N GLY A 131 -3.71 1.65 11.31
CA GLY A 131 -2.76 1.17 12.32
C GLY A 131 -2.64 -0.36 12.36
N SER A 132 -3.71 -1.11 12.03
CA SER A 132 -3.65 -2.57 11.98
C SER A 132 -2.67 -3.08 10.92
N MET A 133 -2.56 -2.36 9.80
CA MET A 133 -1.60 -2.64 8.74
C MET A 133 -0.15 -2.56 9.22
N PHE A 134 0.18 -1.57 10.05
CA PHE A 134 1.53 -1.43 10.63
C PHE A 134 1.85 -2.63 11.56
N PHE A 135 0.90 -3.03 12.41
CA PHE A 135 1.06 -4.20 13.28
C PHE A 135 1.24 -5.51 12.49
N SER A 136 0.49 -5.71 11.42
CA SER A 136 0.65 -6.89 10.55
C SER A 136 2.02 -6.88 9.85
N ALA A 137 2.48 -5.72 9.38
CA ALA A 137 3.78 -5.57 8.71
C ALA A 137 4.97 -5.90 9.63
N ILE A 138 4.95 -5.40 10.88
CA ILE A 138 6.05 -5.68 11.80
C ILE A 138 6.12 -7.15 12.18
N ALA A 139 4.97 -7.82 12.35
CA ALA A 139 4.91 -9.24 12.66
C ALA A 139 5.55 -10.08 11.55
N LYS A 140 5.25 -9.74 10.29
CA LYS A 140 5.82 -10.40 9.11
C LYS A 140 7.33 -10.15 8.95
N THR A 141 7.82 -8.97 9.30
CA THR A 141 9.27 -8.69 9.27
C THR A 141 10.03 -9.39 10.38
N ALA A 142 9.44 -9.46 11.58
CA ALA A 142 10.08 -10.06 12.73
C ALA A 142 10.09 -11.59 12.67
N ALA A 143 9.14 -12.21 11.96
CA ALA A 143 9.02 -13.67 11.87
C ALA A 143 10.32 -14.37 11.39
N PRO A 144 11.01 -13.91 10.32
CA PRO A 144 12.32 -14.47 9.95
C PRO A 144 13.43 -14.26 10.99
N MET A 145 13.32 -13.25 11.85
CA MET A 145 14.38 -12.86 12.80
C MET A 145 14.26 -13.60 14.14
N ILE A 146 13.02 -13.87 14.56
CA ILE A 146 12.65 -14.41 15.89
C ILE A 146 12.15 -15.85 15.78
N GLY A 147 11.61 -16.24 14.62
CA GLY A 147 10.91 -17.52 14.39
C GLY A 147 9.40 -17.32 14.22
N SER A 148 8.75 -18.18 13.45
CA SER A 148 7.30 -18.10 13.16
C SER A 148 6.42 -18.51 14.34
N ASN A 149 6.95 -19.28 15.28
CA ASN A 149 6.26 -19.78 16.46
C ASN A 149 7.06 -19.46 17.73
N VAL A 150 6.35 -19.18 18.83
CA VAL A 150 6.93 -19.01 20.16
C VAL A 150 6.32 -20.03 21.11
N MET A 151 7.15 -20.67 21.92
CA MET A 151 6.67 -21.53 23.00
C MET A 151 6.18 -20.67 24.17
N LEU A 152 4.88 -20.74 24.45
CA LEU A 152 4.26 -20.13 25.62
C LEU A 152 3.63 -21.25 26.45
N PHE A 153 4.06 -21.39 27.72
CA PHE A 153 3.54 -22.42 28.63
C PHE A 153 3.59 -23.86 28.05
N GLY A 154 4.56 -24.17 27.20
CA GLY A 154 4.72 -25.48 26.57
C GLY A 154 3.88 -25.71 25.30
N THR A 155 3.08 -24.74 24.86
CA THR A 155 2.37 -24.80 23.57
C THR A 155 3.03 -23.87 22.54
N ALA A 156 3.10 -24.33 21.29
CA ALA A 156 3.52 -23.50 20.17
C ALA A 156 2.36 -22.58 19.79
N VAL A 157 2.62 -21.27 19.84
CA VAL A 157 1.66 -20.23 19.43
C VAL A 157 2.29 -19.43 18.29
N ASP A 158 1.50 -19.11 17.26
CA ASP A 158 1.96 -18.28 16.17
C ASP A 158 2.45 -16.92 16.70
N LEU A 159 3.59 -16.46 16.18
CA LEU A 159 4.28 -15.25 16.65
C LEU A 159 3.33 -14.03 16.72
N GLN A 160 2.40 -13.91 15.77
CA GLN A 160 1.49 -12.77 15.66
C GLN A 160 0.65 -12.54 16.93
N TYR A 161 0.22 -13.60 17.61
CA TYR A 161 -0.64 -13.49 18.80
C TYR A 161 0.11 -13.03 20.04
N VAL A 162 1.45 -13.06 20.01
CA VAL A 162 2.32 -12.64 21.11
C VAL A 162 2.94 -11.29 20.80
N LEU A 163 3.53 -11.16 19.61
CA LEU A 163 4.31 -10.01 19.22
C LEU A 163 3.44 -8.76 19.01
N ILE A 164 2.28 -8.89 18.35
CA ILE A 164 1.41 -7.74 18.09
C ILE A 164 0.89 -7.13 19.40
N PRO A 165 0.30 -7.89 20.34
CA PRO A 165 -0.10 -7.33 21.63
C PRO A 165 1.07 -6.79 22.44
N ALA A 166 2.23 -7.45 22.45
CA ALA A 166 3.41 -6.98 23.18
C ALA A 166 3.89 -5.61 22.67
N ILE A 167 4.00 -5.43 21.34
CA ILE A 167 4.34 -4.15 20.74
C ILE A 167 3.25 -3.11 21.07
N GLY A 168 1.98 -3.49 21.00
CA GLY A 168 0.87 -2.61 21.35
C GLY A 168 0.94 -2.09 22.79
N ILE A 169 1.31 -2.94 23.75
CA ILE A 169 1.54 -2.52 25.15
C ILE A 169 2.70 -1.53 25.22
N ILE A 170 3.80 -1.78 24.50
CA ILE A 170 4.96 -0.87 24.47
C ILE A 170 4.54 0.51 23.92
N VAL A 171 3.85 0.56 22.78
CA VAL A 171 3.28 1.79 22.18
C VAL A 171 2.48 2.57 23.24
N LEU A 172 1.60 1.89 23.98
CA LEU A 172 0.78 2.54 25.00
C LEU A 172 1.58 3.12 26.17
N VAL A 173 2.64 2.45 26.60
CA VAL A 173 3.44 2.88 27.76
C VAL A 173 4.17 4.21 27.49
N TYR A 174 4.76 4.40 26.30
CA TYR A 174 5.53 5.62 26.02
C TYR A 174 4.77 6.65 25.18
N GLY A 175 3.91 6.23 24.25
CA GLY A 175 3.18 7.12 23.33
C GLY A 175 2.22 8.08 24.03
N VAL A 176 1.63 7.64 25.15
CA VAL A 176 0.71 8.45 25.97
C VAL A 176 1.42 9.61 26.70
N ILE A 177 2.75 9.54 26.85
CA ILE A 177 3.52 10.48 27.67
C ILE A 177 4.16 11.59 26.81
N GLY A 178 4.65 11.27 25.61
CA GLY A 178 5.52 12.16 24.83
C GLY A 178 4.83 13.32 24.07
N GLY A 179 3.60 13.12 23.59
CA GLY A 179 2.94 14.07 22.68
C GLY A 179 3.61 14.17 21.29
N LEU A 180 3.08 15.02 20.41
CA LEU A 180 3.51 15.06 18.99
C LEU A 180 4.99 15.43 18.83
N THR A 181 5.51 16.33 19.68
CA THR A 181 6.93 16.73 19.64
C THR A 181 7.87 15.54 19.84
N ALA A 182 7.55 14.62 20.76
CA ALA A 182 8.36 13.43 20.96
C ALA A 182 8.36 12.56 19.70
N ALA A 183 7.18 12.32 19.12
CA ALA A 183 7.01 11.52 17.91
C ALA A 183 7.88 12.06 16.75
N TYR A 184 7.94 13.38 16.56
CA TYR A 184 8.73 13.98 15.49
C TYR A 184 10.25 13.84 15.71
N PHE A 185 10.73 13.92 16.96
CA PHE A 185 12.14 13.67 17.25
C PHE A 185 12.50 12.19 17.08
N THR A 186 11.61 11.28 17.44
CA THR A 186 11.82 9.84 17.21
C THR A 186 11.81 9.51 15.71
N ASP A 187 10.91 10.14 14.94
CA ASP A 187 10.87 10.03 13.47
C ASP A 187 12.17 10.47 12.81
N LEU A 188 12.77 11.56 13.30
CA LEU A 188 14.06 12.05 12.80
C LEU A 188 15.17 11.02 12.97
N ILE A 189 15.35 10.51 14.19
CA ILE A 189 16.43 9.55 14.51
C ILE A 189 16.23 8.26 13.71
N GLN A 190 15.02 7.71 13.79
CA GLN A 190 14.67 6.48 13.11
C GLN A 190 14.75 6.62 11.59
N GLY A 191 14.26 7.72 11.03
CA GLY A 191 14.28 7.95 9.58
C GLY A 191 15.71 7.97 9.05
N ILE A 192 16.63 8.65 9.73
CA ILE A 192 18.06 8.64 9.39
C ILE A 192 18.61 7.21 9.43
N CYS A 193 18.30 6.45 10.48
CA CYS A 193 18.77 5.07 10.60
C CYS A 193 18.22 4.16 9.50
N ILE A 194 16.92 4.24 9.18
CA ILE A 194 16.31 3.44 8.11
C ILE A 194 16.96 3.76 6.77
N ILE A 195 17.19 5.05 6.47
CA ILE A 195 17.87 5.47 5.24
C ILE A 195 19.28 4.87 5.20
N ALA A 196 20.07 5.08 6.25
CA ALA A 196 21.46 4.60 6.32
C ALA A 196 21.54 3.08 6.15
N LEU A 197 20.73 2.33 6.91
CA LEU A 197 20.71 0.87 6.86
C LEU A 197 20.19 0.33 5.53
N SER A 198 19.19 0.98 4.92
CA SER A 198 18.70 0.62 3.59
C SER A 198 19.78 0.85 2.53
N CYS A 199 20.50 1.96 2.60
CA CYS A 199 21.65 2.22 1.71
C CYS A 199 22.79 1.23 1.94
N MET A 200 22.99 0.71 3.16
CA MET A 200 23.99 -0.32 3.44
C MET A 200 23.64 -1.70 2.85
N LEU A 201 22.36 -2.05 2.76
CA LEU A 201 21.92 -3.36 2.22
C LEU A 201 22.34 -3.55 0.76
N ILE A 202 22.36 -2.48 -0.03
CA ILE A 202 22.69 -2.53 -1.46
C ILE A 202 24.13 -3.00 -1.71
N PRO A 203 25.19 -2.31 -1.24
CA PRO A 203 26.57 -2.74 -1.46
C PRO A 203 26.87 -4.07 -0.78
N LEU A 204 26.28 -4.36 0.38
CA LEU A 204 26.44 -5.66 1.05
C LEU A 204 25.82 -6.80 0.24
N GLY A 205 24.63 -6.57 -0.33
CA GLY A 205 23.94 -7.51 -1.20
C GLY A 205 24.66 -7.76 -2.52
N LEU A 206 25.14 -6.69 -3.18
CA LEU A 206 25.95 -6.81 -4.40
C LEU A 206 27.27 -7.54 -4.13
N ASN A 207 27.91 -7.28 -3.00
CA ASN A 207 29.11 -7.98 -2.57
C ASN A 207 28.84 -9.46 -2.28
N ALA A 208 27.70 -9.76 -1.64
CA ALA A 208 27.26 -11.14 -1.41
C ALA A 208 27.05 -11.89 -2.72
N LEU A 209 26.44 -11.25 -3.74
CA LEU A 209 26.32 -11.81 -5.09
C LEU A 209 27.69 -12.09 -5.73
N THR A 210 28.59 -11.10 -5.70
CA THR A 210 29.93 -11.23 -6.29
C THR A 210 30.77 -12.31 -5.61
N ASN A 211 30.63 -12.50 -4.29
CA ASN A 211 31.40 -13.48 -3.52
C ASN A 211 30.72 -14.85 -3.41
N ASP A 212 29.51 -15.00 -3.93
CA ASP A 212 28.82 -16.28 -3.93
C ASP A 212 29.50 -17.20 -4.95
N ALA A 213 30.24 -18.20 -4.45
CA ALA A 213 30.99 -19.14 -5.27
C ALA A 213 30.09 -20.00 -6.17
N ALA A 214 28.83 -20.16 -5.78
CA ALA A 214 27.85 -20.78 -6.65
C ALA A 214 27.58 -19.80 -7.79
N LEU A 215 27.07 -18.59 -7.53
CA LEU A 215 26.66 -17.62 -8.54
C LEU A 215 27.79 -17.12 -9.45
N ASN A 216 28.96 -16.81 -8.89
CA ASN A 216 30.12 -16.22 -9.57
C ASN A 216 31.38 -17.10 -9.43
N PRO A 217 31.44 -18.26 -10.09
CA PRO A 217 32.54 -19.22 -9.91
C PRO A 217 33.89 -18.70 -10.43
N THR A 218 33.90 -17.77 -11.38
CA THR A 218 35.12 -17.14 -11.90
C THR A 218 35.57 -15.94 -11.07
N GLY A 219 34.66 -15.33 -10.29
CA GLY A 219 34.92 -14.09 -9.55
C GLY A 219 34.99 -12.85 -10.44
N GLU A 220 34.72 -12.97 -11.74
CA GLU A 220 34.90 -11.90 -12.73
C GLU A 220 33.66 -11.01 -12.89
N GLN A 221 32.48 -11.54 -12.57
CA GLN A 221 31.22 -10.82 -12.76
C GLN A 221 30.91 -9.89 -11.59
N SER A 222 30.40 -8.70 -11.92
CA SER A 222 29.86 -7.79 -10.91
C SER A 222 28.49 -8.28 -10.41
N GLY A 223 28.09 -7.86 -9.21
CA GLY A 223 26.77 -8.21 -8.67
C GLY A 223 25.60 -7.80 -9.57
N PHE A 224 25.75 -6.74 -10.36
CA PHE A 224 24.75 -6.29 -11.32
C PHE A 224 24.65 -7.21 -12.54
N GLU A 225 25.79 -7.62 -13.11
CA GLU A 225 25.83 -8.59 -14.21
C GLU A 225 25.26 -9.94 -13.78
N ILE A 226 25.52 -10.36 -12.55
CA ILE A 226 24.95 -11.60 -11.99
C ILE A 226 23.42 -11.50 -11.92
N MET A 227 22.85 -10.37 -11.48
CA MET A 227 21.39 -10.21 -11.46
C MET A 227 20.79 -10.28 -12.87
N ALA A 228 21.40 -9.60 -13.84
CA ALA A 228 20.97 -9.64 -15.23
C ALA A 228 21.01 -11.06 -15.82
N ASP A 229 22.06 -11.84 -15.50
CA ASP A 229 22.19 -13.22 -15.96
C ASP A 229 21.23 -14.21 -15.27
N GLN A 230 20.84 -13.95 -14.02
CA GLN A 230 20.05 -14.89 -13.22
C GLN A 230 18.55 -14.62 -13.26
N LEU A 231 18.13 -13.37 -13.48
CA LEU A 231 16.73 -12.97 -13.49
C LEU A 231 16.20 -12.86 -14.94
N PRO A 232 14.93 -13.20 -15.20
CA PRO A 232 14.32 -12.98 -16.52
C PRO A 232 14.28 -11.49 -16.90
N ASP A 233 14.29 -11.17 -18.20
CA ASP A 233 14.16 -9.78 -18.70
C ASP A 233 12.90 -9.07 -18.14
N SER A 234 11.81 -9.82 -17.95
CA SER A 234 10.57 -9.31 -17.35
C SER A 234 10.75 -8.76 -15.93
N PHE A 235 11.80 -9.17 -15.21
CA PHE A 235 12.10 -8.61 -13.89
C PHE A 235 12.65 -7.19 -13.95
N PHE A 236 13.14 -6.74 -15.10
CA PHE A 236 13.67 -5.39 -15.31
C PHE A 236 12.65 -4.47 -16.01
N GLU A 237 11.47 -4.99 -16.37
CA GLU A 237 10.39 -4.17 -16.91
C GLU A 237 9.78 -3.27 -15.83
N ILE A 238 9.75 -1.96 -16.11
CA ILE A 238 9.18 -0.95 -15.20
C ILE A 238 7.68 -0.77 -15.41
N ILE A 239 7.21 -0.89 -16.65
CA ILE A 239 5.81 -0.71 -17.00
C ILE A 239 5.29 -2.07 -17.44
N GLY A 240 4.44 -2.67 -16.63
CA GLY A 240 3.78 -3.91 -17.01
C GLY A 240 2.77 -3.72 -18.15
N ASP A 241 2.47 -4.81 -18.84
CA ASP A 241 1.43 -4.89 -19.86
C ASP A 241 0.01 -4.68 -19.27
N SER A 242 -1.02 -4.81 -20.11
CA SER A 242 -2.43 -4.68 -19.68
C SER A 242 -2.93 -5.80 -18.76
N THR A 243 -2.16 -6.88 -18.61
CA THR A 243 -2.46 -8.01 -17.72
C THR A 243 -1.79 -7.85 -16.35
N SER A 244 -0.75 -7.02 -16.27
CA SER A 244 -0.08 -6.68 -15.03
C SER A 244 -1.02 -6.06 -13.98
N GLU A 245 -0.70 -6.32 -12.71
CA GLU A 245 -1.44 -5.75 -11.57
C GLU A 245 -1.49 -4.21 -11.63
N PHE A 246 -0.41 -3.58 -12.10
CA PHE A 246 -0.24 -2.13 -12.19
C PHE A 246 -0.16 -1.61 -13.63
N SER A 247 -1.17 -1.92 -14.46
CA SER A 247 -1.31 -1.28 -15.77
C SER A 247 -1.31 0.25 -15.67
N LEU A 248 -0.89 0.95 -16.73
CA LEU A 248 -0.85 2.42 -16.76
C LEU A 248 -2.20 3.08 -16.43
N PHE A 249 -3.30 2.48 -16.88
CA PHE A 249 -4.64 3.01 -16.58
C PHE A 249 -5.00 2.85 -15.11
N PHE A 250 -4.68 1.69 -14.51
CA PHE A 250 -4.84 1.49 -13.07
C PHE A 250 -3.95 2.42 -12.25
N LEU A 251 -2.70 2.63 -12.68
CA LEU A 251 -1.78 3.57 -12.06
C LEU A 251 -2.34 5.01 -12.08
N ALA A 252 -2.90 5.46 -13.20
CA ALA A 252 -3.53 6.77 -13.29
C ALA A 252 -4.75 6.88 -12.36
N ALA A 253 -5.61 5.86 -12.31
CA ALA A 253 -6.78 5.83 -11.46
C ALA A 253 -6.43 5.85 -9.96
N ILE A 254 -5.42 5.07 -9.54
CA ILE A 254 -5.00 5.00 -8.13
C ILE A 254 -4.29 6.29 -7.68
N VAL A 255 -3.49 6.93 -8.55
CA VAL A 255 -2.89 8.26 -8.29
C VAL A 255 -3.99 9.29 -8.01
N MET A 256 -5.03 9.32 -8.85
CA MET A 256 -6.15 10.25 -8.69
C MET A 256 -6.96 9.95 -7.41
N SER A 257 -7.22 8.68 -7.12
CA SER A 257 -7.91 8.27 -5.89
C SER A 257 -7.15 8.76 -4.65
N ASN A 258 -5.84 8.55 -4.62
CA ASN A 258 -5.01 8.92 -3.49
C ASN A 258 -4.83 10.42 -3.34
N LEU A 259 -4.70 11.16 -4.45
CA LEU A 259 -4.70 12.62 -4.42
C LEU A 259 -5.98 13.18 -3.78
N ILE A 260 -7.12 12.56 -4.09
CA ILE A 260 -8.42 12.99 -3.58
C ILE A 260 -8.62 12.57 -2.12
N GLY A 261 -8.22 11.36 -1.75
CA GLY A 261 -8.40 10.80 -0.41
C GLY A 261 -7.40 11.29 0.63
N VAL A 262 -6.16 11.62 0.26
CA VAL A 262 -5.10 11.96 1.23
C VAL A 262 -5.43 13.20 2.05
N VAL A 263 -6.08 14.19 1.43
CA VAL A 263 -6.28 15.49 2.09
C VAL A 263 -7.23 15.45 3.29
N VAL A 264 -8.05 14.40 3.37
CA VAL A 264 -9.02 14.16 4.46
C VAL A 264 -8.54 13.13 5.47
N GLN A 265 -7.33 12.58 5.32
CA GLN A 265 -6.78 11.70 6.34
C GLN A 265 -6.51 12.50 7.61
N PRO A 266 -6.98 12.07 8.80
CA PRO A 266 -6.99 12.97 9.94
C PRO A 266 -5.60 13.40 10.43
N HIS A 267 -4.60 12.52 10.33
CA HIS A 267 -3.23 12.82 10.77
C HIS A 267 -2.54 13.88 9.91
N PHE A 268 -3.02 14.10 8.68
CA PHE A 268 -2.48 15.11 7.77
C PHE A 268 -2.67 16.54 8.28
N ILE A 269 -3.57 16.81 9.24
CA ILE A 269 -3.63 18.12 9.92
C ILE A 269 -2.32 18.46 10.64
N ALA A 270 -1.66 17.44 11.22
CA ALA A 270 -0.40 17.61 11.91
C ALA A 270 0.76 17.45 10.93
N THR A 271 0.87 16.30 10.27
CA THR A 271 2.03 15.92 9.44
C THR A 271 2.04 16.62 8.08
N GLY A 272 0.87 17.01 7.56
CA GLY A 272 0.70 17.74 6.31
C GLY A 272 1.05 19.23 6.39
N GLY A 273 1.53 19.72 7.54
CA GLY A 273 2.06 21.08 7.68
C GLY A 273 1.37 21.98 8.71
N GLY A 274 0.31 21.52 9.39
CA GLY A 274 -0.35 22.32 10.42
C GLY A 274 0.48 22.51 11.70
N SER A 275 1.49 21.66 11.92
CA SER A 275 2.48 21.78 13.01
C SER A 275 3.74 22.57 12.63
N ALA A 276 3.86 23.02 11.37
CA ALA A 276 5.02 23.76 10.90
C ALA A 276 5.01 25.22 11.37
N LYS A 277 6.20 25.80 11.54
CA LYS A 277 6.38 27.21 11.94
C LYS A 277 5.83 28.19 10.91
N SER A 278 6.15 27.98 9.64
CA SER A 278 5.69 28.80 8.51
C SER A 278 5.09 27.96 7.39
N GLU A 279 4.39 28.61 6.46
CA GLU A 279 3.88 27.95 5.24
C GLU A 279 5.01 27.37 4.38
N ASN A 280 6.18 28.01 4.35
CA ASN A 280 7.32 27.51 3.58
C ASN A 280 7.95 26.28 4.25
N ASP A 281 8.00 26.25 5.59
CA ASP A 281 8.46 25.07 6.33
C ASP A 281 7.51 23.90 6.13
N ALA A 282 6.20 24.15 6.06
CA ALA A 282 5.19 23.15 5.71
C ALA A 282 5.42 22.56 4.31
N ARG A 283 5.61 23.42 3.30
CA ARG A 283 5.85 23.01 1.90
C ARG A 283 7.12 22.18 1.77
N ILE A 284 8.24 22.71 2.24
CA ILE A 284 9.54 22.03 2.14
C ILE A 284 9.51 20.73 2.93
N GLY A 285 8.98 20.76 4.15
CA GLY A 285 8.85 19.58 5.00
C GLY A 285 8.09 18.46 4.30
N LEU A 286 6.85 18.73 3.89
CA LEU A 286 5.97 17.72 3.30
C LEU A 286 6.52 17.16 1.98
N VAL A 287 7.01 18.02 1.09
CA VAL A 287 7.49 17.63 -0.25
C VAL A 287 8.83 16.90 -0.18
N VAL A 288 9.82 17.44 0.53
CA VAL A 288 11.15 16.81 0.63
C VAL A 288 11.06 15.48 1.37
N GLY A 289 10.25 15.39 2.44
CA GLY A 289 10.07 14.14 3.18
C GLY A 289 9.48 13.02 2.31
N ASN A 290 8.49 13.36 1.47
CA ASN A 290 7.91 12.40 0.54
C ASN A 290 8.86 12.02 -0.60
N PHE A 291 9.63 12.96 -1.18
CA PHE A 291 10.63 12.61 -2.19
C PHE A 291 11.76 11.75 -1.63
N LEU A 292 12.22 12.02 -0.41
CA LEU A 292 13.22 11.20 0.27
C LEU A 292 12.74 9.74 0.39
N LYS A 293 11.46 9.54 0.75
CA LYS A 293 10.83 8.22 0.76
C LYS A 293 10.88 7.54 -0.62
N ARG A 294 10.58 8.28 -1.70
CA ARG A 294 10.59 7.71 -3.08
C ARG A 294 11.98 7.31 -3.53
N PHE A 295 12.99 8.09 -3.17
CA PHE A 295 14.38 7.72 -3.40
C PHE A 295 14.75 6.43 -2.65
N CYS A 296 14.37 6.30 -1.37
CA CYS A 296 14.57 5.06 -0.61
C CYS A 296 13.85 3.86 -1.23
N THR A 297 12.67 4.06 -1.82
CA THR A 297 11.90 3.00 -2.48
C THR A 297 12.71 2.36 -3.61
N LEU A 298 13.46 3.14 -4.40
CA LEU A 298 14.35 2.59 -5.44
C LEU A 298 15.43 1.67 -4.84
N GLY A 299 16.02 2.07 -3.72
CA GLY A 299 16.97 1.22 -2.98
C GLY A 299 16.33 -0.07 -2.46
N TRP A 300 15.07 -0.01 -2.06
CA TRP A 300 14.33 -1.20 -1.62
C TRP A 300 14.00 -2.14 -2.77
N VAL A 301 13.65 -1.61 -3.95
CA VAL A 301 13.48 -2.40 -5.19
C VAL A 301 14.79 -3.09 -5.53
N LEU A 302 15.92 -2.38 -5.51
CA LEU A 302 17.23 -2.99 -5.77
C LEU A 302 17.56 -4.11 -4.78
N THR A 303 17.27 -3.91 -3.49
CA THR A 303 17.43 -4.96 -2.48
C THR A 303 16.49 -6.14 -2.73
N GLY A 304 15.29 -5.89 -3.26
CA GLY A 304 14.34 -6.91 -3.69
C GLY A 304 14.88 -7.77 -4.85
N LEU A 305 15.51 -7.16 -5.86
CA LEU A 305 16.18 -7.88 -6.95
C LEU A 305 17.37 -8.71 -6.45
N ILE A 306 18.17 -8.13 -5.56
CA ILE A 306 19.27 -8.85 -4.89
C ILE A 306 18.71 -10.07 -4.14
N ALA A 307 17.63 -9.90 -3.39
CA ALA A 307 17.00 -11.00 -2.66
C ALA A 307 16.38 -12.05 -3.59
N ALA A 308 15.78 -11.63 -4.71
CA ALA A 308 15.27 -12.53 -5.76
C ALA A 308 16.39 -13.34 -6.39
N THR A 309 17.62 -12.82 -6.41
CA THR A 309 18.79 -13.51 -6.97
C THR A 309 19.47 -14.42 -5.95
N LEU A 310 19.66 -13.95 -4.72
CA LEU A 310 20.36 -14.68 -3.65
C LEU A 310 19.51 -15.77 -2.97
N TYR A 311 18.19 -15.54 -2.87
CA TYR A 311 17.32 -16.33 -1.97
C TYR A 311 16.13 -16.97 -2.70
N ALA A 312 16.18 -17.09 -4.03
CA ALA A 312 15.14 -17.70 -4.87
C ALA A 312 14.78 -19.15 -4.47
N ASP A 313 15.67 -19.81 -3.74
CA ASP A 313 15.63 -21.20 -3.31
C ASP A 313 15.11 -21.41 -1.89
N VAL A 314 14.95 -20.33 -1.13
CA VAL A 314 14.51 -20.38 0.26
C VAL A 314 13.01 -20.70 0.30
N GLY A 315 12.66 -21.94 0.68
CA GLY A 315 11.27 -22.41 0.73
C GLY A 315 10.33 -21.50 1.55
N GLN A 316 10.83 -20.93 2.65
CA GLN A 316 10.10 -19.97 3.48
C GLN A 316 9.68 -18.70 2.70
N LEU A 317 10.52 -18.21 1.79
CA LEU A 317 10.24 -17.03 0.97
C LEU A 317 9.33 -17.35 -0.22
N ILE A 318 9.37 -18.60 -0.71
CA ILE A 318 8.44 -19.08 -1.75
C ILE A 318 7.03 -19.17 -1.17
N GLU A 319 6.88 -19.70 0.04
CA GLU A 319 5.58 -19.80 0.72
C GLU A 319 5.07 -18.43 1.19
N ASN A 320 5.96 -17.58 1.71
CA ASN A 320 5.60 -16.28 2.28
C ASN A 320 6.54 -15.16 1.78
N PRO A 321 6.33 -14.64 0.55
CA PRO A 321 7.15 -13.57 -0.01
C PRO A 321 7.15 -12.26 0.80
N ASP A 322 6.18 -12.07 1.70
CA ASP A 322 6.15 -10.92 2.62
C ASP A 322 7.36 -10.90 3.57
N GLN A 323 8.09 -11.99 3.68
CA GLN A 323 9.26 -12.13 4.56
C GLN A 323 10.58 -11.75 3.89
N THR A 324 10.59 -11.50 2.57
CA THR A 324 11.81 -11.27 1.79
C THR A 324 12.68 -10.16 2.37
N TRP A 325 12.09 -9.00 2.70
CA TRP A 325 12.85 -7.87 3.24
C TRP A 325 13.50 -8.19 4.60
N GLY A 326 12.74 -8.81 5.50
CA GLY A 326 13.23 -9.21 6.82
C GLY A 326 14.33 -10.26 6.73
N TYR A 327 14.19 -11.21 5.82
CA TYR A 327 15.18 -12.25 5.54
C TYR A 327 16.47 -11.65 4.98
N ALA A 328 16.40 -10.81 3.95
CA ALA A 328 17.56 -10.12 3.38
C ALA A 328 18.26 -9.24 4.42
N SER A 329 17.50 -8.50 5.23
CA SER A 329 18.06 -7.69 6.31
C SER A 329 18.82 -8.52 7.34
N MET A 330 18.33 -9.73 7.67
CA MET A 330 18.98 -10.62 8.64
C MET A 330 20.28 -11.23 8.15
N HIS A 331 20.36 -11.55 6.85
CA HIS A 331 21.48 -12.28 6.27
C HIS A 331 22.56 -11.34 5.70
N LEU A 332 22.17 -10.14 5.25
CA LEU A 332 23.11 -9.16 4.69
C LEU A 332 23.70 -8.24 5.77
N LEU A 333 22.95 -7.88 6.81
CA LEU A 333 23.47 -7.01 7.88
C LEU A 333 24.25 -7.79 8.92
N GLY A 334 25.42 -7.27 9.28
CA GLY A 334 26.22 -7.81 10.37
C GLY A 334 25.57 -7.69 11.76
N PRO A 335 26.12 -8.37 12.78
CA PRO A 335 25.71 -8.24 14.18
C PRO A 335 25.65 -6.78 14.64
N GLY A 336 24.63 -6.43 15.43
CA GLY A 336 24.34 -5.06 15.85
C GLY A 336 23.51 -4.28 14.83
N PHE A 337 23.89 -4.28 13.55
CA PHE A 337 23.15 -3.57 12.50
C PHE A 337 21.77 -4.19 12.22
N ARG A 338 21.67 -5.53 12.23
CA ARG A 338 20.36 -6.20 12.11
C ARG A 338 19.45 -5.92 13.31
N GLY A 339 20.02 -5.84 14.52
CA GLY A 339 19.30 -5.40 15.72
C GLY A 339 18.82 -3.95 15.62
N LEU A 340 19.69 -3.05 15.14
CA LEU A 340 19.34 -1.65 14.89
C LEU A 340 18.24 -1.52 13.83
N MET A 341 18.29 -2.30 12.75
CA MET A 341 17.25 -2.33 11.72
C MET A 341 15.90 -2.72 12.33
N LEU A 342 15.83 -3.82 13.07
CA LEU A 342 14.61 -4.23 13.76
C LEU A 342 14.10 -3.15 14.72
N ALA A 343 15.00 -2.55 15.51
CA ALA A 343 14.64 -1.47 16.43
C ALA A 343 14.06 -0.25 15.70
N CYS A 344 14.61 0.12 14.55
CA CYS A 344 14.12 1.24 13.75
C CYS A 344 12.77 0.94 13.10
N LEU A 345 12.56 -0.28 12.59
CA LEU A 345 11.27 -0.70 12.02
C LEU A 345 10.18 -0.77 13.10
N LEU A 346 10.52 -1.25 14.31
CA LEU A 346 9.63 -1.22 15.46
C LEU A 346 9.28 0.22 15.86
N ALA A 347 10.28 1.11 15.91
CA ALA A 347 10.06 2.52 16.16
C ALA A 347 9.18 3.20 15.09
N ALA A 348 9.26 2.75 13.84
CA ALA A 348 8.50 3.33 12.72
C ALA A 348 7.00 3.10 12.87
N LEU A 349 6.64 1.86 13.21
CA LEU A 349 5.29 1.51 13.60
C LEU A 349 4.85 2.36 14.80
N MET A 350 5.70 2.43 15.80
CA MET A 350 5.47 3.08 17.07
C MET A 350 5.09 4.55 16.87
N SER A 351 5.90 5.30 16.13
CA SER A 351 5.63 6.71 15.84
C SER A 351 4.34 6.94 15.04
N SER A 352 4.06 6.06 14.06
CA SER A 352 2.84 6.16 13.25
C SER A 352 1.58 5.93 14.10
N VAL A 353 1.58 4.86 14.90
CA VAL A 353 0.47 4.54 15.80
C VAL A 353 0.31 5.60 16.90
N ASP A 354 1.41 6.18 17.39
CA ASP A 354 1.37 7.31 18.32
C ASP A 354 0.73 8.55 17.71
N ALA A 355 1.08 8.89 16.47
CA ALA A 355 0.46 10.00 15.76
C ALA A 355 -1.05 9.77 15.60
N TYR A 356 -1.48 8.55 15.28
CA TYR A 356 -2.90 8.20 15.18
C TYR A 356 -3.62 8.27 16.52
N MET A 357 -2.98 7.81 17.59
CA MET A 357 -3.48 7.93 18.95
C MET A 357 -3.65 9.40 19.36
N ILE A 358 -2.63 10.23 19.14
CA ILE A 358 -2.63 11.64 19.54
C ILE A 358 -3.66 12.42 18.71
N VAL A 359 -3.67 12.26 17.39
CA VAL A 359 -4.64 12.97 16.53
C VAL A 359 -6.05 12.46 16.78
N GLY A 360 -6.22 11.14 16.98
CA GLY A 360 -7.50 10.52 17.32
C GLY A 360 -8.05 11.03 18.65
N ALA A 361 -7.19 11.14 19.67
CA ALA A 361 -7.52 11.78 20.94
C ALA A 361 -8.01 13.22 20.75
N GLY A 362 -7.34 14.00 19.90
CA GLY A 362 -7.78 15.36 19.54
C GLY A 362 -9.16 15.36 18.91
N LEU A 363 -9.43 14.46 17.95
CA LEU A 363 -10.74 14.32 17.29
C LEU A 363 -11.85 13.99 18.28
N ILE A 364 -11.67 12.99 19.13
CA ILE A 364 -12.71 12.62 20.11
C ILE A 364 -12.93 13.76 21.09
N VAL A 365 -11.88 14.34 21.66
CA VAL A 365 -12.00 15.39 22.67
C VAL A 365 -12.71 16.61 22.10
N ARG A 366 -12.25 17.13 20.95
CA ARG A 366 -12.72 18.40 20.40
C ARG A 366 -14.02 18.28 19.61
N ASN A 367 -14.26 17.15 18.95
CA ASN A 367 -15.39 17.02 18.02
C ASN A 367 -16.50 16.10 18.55
N LEU A 368 -16.29 15.35 19.63
CA LEU A 368 -17.31 14.51 20.26
C LEU A 368 -17.54 14.82 21.74
N TYR A 369 -16.50 14.72 22.56
CA TYR A 369 -16.63 14.83 24.02
C TYR A 369 -17.03 16.23 24.48
N VAL A 370 -16.26 17.27 24.13
CA VAL A 370 -16.59 18.65 24.51
C VAL A 370 -17.92 19.10 23.90
N PRO A 371 -18.20 18.92 22.59
CA PRO A 371 -19.42 19.45 22.00
C PRO A 371 -20.72 18.75 22.44
N PHE A 372 -20.70 17.45 22.76
CA PHE A 372 -21.91 16.66 22.98
C PHE A 372 -22.01 16.01 24.38
N VAL A 373 -20.90 15.80 25.08
CA VAL A 373 -20.88 15.11 26.37
C VAL A 373 -20.69 16.10 27.52
N LYS A 374 -19.64 16.93 27.47
CA LYS A 374 -19.33 17.89 28.54
C LYS A 374 -18.72 19.19 28.00
N PRO A 375 -19.56 20.21 27.69
CA PRO A 375 -19.11 21.50 27.17
C PRO A 375 -18.18 22.30 28.09
N SER A 376 -18.27 22.08 29.40
CA SER A 376 -17.44 22.76 30.42
C SER A 376 -16.24 21.91 30.88
N ALA A 377 -15.80 20.93 30.08
CA ALA A 377 -14.68 20.07 30.44
C ALA A 377 -13.38 20.86 30.62
N THR A 378 -12.66 20.55 31.69
CA THR A 378 -11.33 21.14 31.97
C THR A 378 -10.24 20.47 31.11
N ASP A 379 -9.10 21.13 30.93
CA ASP A 379 -7.96 20.55 30.19
C ASP A 379 -7.51 19.20 30.76
N LYS A 380 -7.57 19.02 32.08
CA LYS A 380 -7.22 17.76 32.74
C LYS A 380 -8.19 16.63 32.35
N GLU A 381 -9.48 16.92 32.23
CA GLU A 381 -10.49 15.96 31.81
C GLU A 381 -10.34 15.63 30.32
N CYS A 382 -10.14 16.64 29.48
CA CYS A 382 -9.84 16.49 28.06
C CYS A 382 -8.61 15.59 27.83
N LEU A 383 -7.53 15.79 28.59
CA LEU A 383 -6.36 14.93 28.53
C LEU A 383 -6.67 13.49 28.96
N ARG A 384 -7.44 13.27 30.03
CA ARG A 384 -7.85 11.92 30.45
C ARG A 384 -8.63 11.19 29.37
N VAL A 385 -9.62 11.85 28.76
CA VAL A 385 -10.40 11.29 27.66
C VAL A 385 -9.50 10.99 26.47
N GLY A 386 -8.60 11.91 26.12
CA GLY A 386 -7.62 11.68 25.06
C GLY A 386 -6.76 10.44 25.27
N ARG A 387 -6.30 10.18 26.50
CA ARG A 387 -5.55 8.95 26.83
C ARG A 387 -6.38 7.68 26.66
N ILE A 388 -7.64 7.70 27.09
CA ILE A 388 -8.56 6.57 26.92
C ILE A 388 -8.82 6.31 25.42
N THR A 389 -9.04 7.37 24.63
CA THR A 389 -9.16 7.26 23.18
C THR A 389 -7.93 6.63 22.55
N GLY A 390 -6.74 7.02 22.99
CA GLY A 390 -5.49 6.42 22.53
C GLY A 390 -5.43 4.91 22.75
N ILE A 391 -5.78 4.47 23.96
CA ILE A 391 -5.88 3.04 24.30
C ILE A 391 -6.86 2.32 23.36
N LEU A 392 -8.02 2.92 23.10
CA LEU A 392 -9.02 2.33 22.20
C LEU A 392 -8.51 2.22 20.75
N VAL A 393 -7.80 3.24 20.24
CA VAL A 393 -7.22 3.20 18.88
C VAL A 393 -6.23 2.06 18.76
N VAL A 394 -5.29 1.91 19.70
CA VAL A 394 -4.29 0.84 19.67
C VAL A 394 -4.94 -0.53 19.83
N ALA A 395 -5.88 -0.69 20.76
CA ALA A 395 -6.62 -1.94 20.95
C ALA A 395 -7.42 -2.32 19.68
N GLY A 396 -8.05 -1.35 19.02
CA GLY A 396 -8.74 -1.54 17.75
C GLY A 396 -7.78 -1.95 16.63
N SER A 397 -6.61 -1.32 16.53
CA SER A 397 -5.59 -1.71 15.55
C SER A 397 -5.08 -3.13 15.76
N ILE A 398 -4.85 -3.55 17.01
CA ILE A 398 -4.49 -4.94 17.33
C ILE A 398 -5.60 -5.90 16.90
N PHE A 399 -6.85 -5.59 17.26
CA PHE A 399 -8.01 -6.41 16.89
C PHE A 399 -8.13 -6.59 15.37
N PHE A 400 -8.10 -5.50 14.60
CA PHE A 400 -8.18 -5.58 13.13
C PHE A 400 -6.95 -6.24 12.52
N SER A 401 -5.79 -6.17 13.18
CA SER A 401 -4.55 -6.78 12.68
C SER A 401 -4.63 -8.30 12.76
N LEU A 402 -5.20 -8.81 13.85
CA LEU A 402 -5.45 -10.23 14.06
C LEU A 402 -6.65 -10.73 13.24
N ALA A 403 -7.69 -9.90 13.06
CA ALA A 403 -8.89 -10.28 12.30
C ALA A 403 -8.66 -10.29 10.78
N ILE A 404 -7.84 -9.38 10.27
CA ILE A 404 -7.46 -9.26 8.86
C ILE A 404 -5.94 -9.37 8.80
N TYR A 405 -5.39 -10.57 9.00
CA TYR A 405 -3.94 -10.81 8.94
C TYR A 405 -3.38 -10.85 7.50
N ASP A 406 -3.90 -9.97 6.64
CA ASP A 406 -3.49 -9.76 5.26
C ASP A 406 -3.27 -8.26 5.03
N MET A 407 -2.02 -7.91 4.74
CA MET A 407 -1.58 -6.52 4.60
C MET A 407 -2.15 -5.88 3.33
N ILE A 408 -2.32 -6.63 2.25
CA ILE A 408 -2.88 -6.13 0.98
C ILE A 408 -4.38 -5.89 1.15
N ALA A 409 -5.09 -6.79 1.84
CA ALA A 409 -6.50 -6.62 2.17
C ALA A 409 -6.73 -5.38 3.04
N GLN A 410 -5.90 -5.18 4.08
CA GLN A 410 -5.92 -3.98 4.90
C GLN A 410 -5.64 -2.71 4.08
N LEU A 411 -4.60 -2.73 3.23
CA LEU A 411 -4.25 -1.62 2.34
C LEU A 411 -5.40 -1.26 1.39
N THR A 412 -6.08 -2.25 0.82
CA THR A 412 -7.20 -2.05 -0.11
C THR A 412 -8.37 -1.30 0.55
N ILE A 413 -8.63 -1.54 1.83
CA ILE A 413 -9.65 -0.79 2.59
C ILE A 413 -9.28 0.69 2.71
N THR A 414 -7.98 0.99 2.88
CA THR A 414 -7.49 2.37 3.02
C THR A 414 -7.61 3.21 1.75
N PHE A 415 -7.76 2.59 0.57
CA PHE A 415 -7.89 3.32 -0.69
C PHE A 415 -9.24 3.99 -0.87
N TRP A 416 -10.33 3.35 -0.45
CA TRP A 416 -11.68 3.88 -0.65
C TRP A 416 -12.24 4.57 0.59
N PHE A 417 -11.88 4.13 1.80
CA PHE A 417 -12.47 4.65 3.03
C PHE A 417 -12.32 6.17 3.19
N PRO A 418 -11.15 6.79 2.91
CA PRO A 418 -11.01 8.26 2.94
C PRO A 418 -11.93 8.99 1.95
N LEU A 419 -12.32 8.37 0.84
CA LEU A 419 -13.16 9.01 -0.17
C LEU A 419 -14.55 9.38 0.35
N VAL A 420 -15.00 8.78 1.47
CA VAL A 420 -16.28 9.10 2.13
C VAL A 420 -16.40 10.60 2.45
N PHE A 421 -15.32 11.23 2.89
CA PHE A 421 -15.29 12.66 3.25
C PHE A 421 -14.57 13.54 2.21
N ALA A 422 -13.97 12.95 1.18
CA ALA A 422 -13.15 13.68 0.21
C ALA A 422 -13.97 14.68 -0.61
N ALA A 423 -15.14 14.30 -1.13
CA ALA A 423 -15.98 15.22 -1.92
C ALA A 423 -16.48 16.42 -1.09
N PRO A 424 -17.03 16.24 0.13
CA PRO A 424 -17.31 17.37 1.02
C PRO A 424 -16.07 18.25 1.25
N PHE A 425 -14.90 17.68 1.50
CA PHE A 425 -13.70 18.49 1.72
C PHE A 425 -13.29 19.30 0.46
N TRP A 426 -13.09 18.65 -0.68
CA TRP A 426 -12.64 19.30 -1.91
C TRP A 426 -13.62 20.36 -2.42
N ILE A 427 -14.91 20.04 -2.44
CA ILE A 427 -15.93 20.99 -2.89
C ILE A 427 -16.12 22.10 -1.85
N GLY A 428 -16.02 21.79 -0.56
CA GLY A 428 -16.06 22.77 0.53
C GLY A 428 -14.87 23.74 0.52
N MET A 429 -13.68 23.31 0.10
CA MET A 429 -12.50 24.17 0.01
C MET A 429 -12.64 25.27 -1.07
N TYR A 430 -13.40 25.02 -2.14
CA TYR A 430 -13.41 25.89 -3.32
C TYR A 430 -14.78 26.42 -3.72
N TRP A 431 -15.89 25.90 -3.20
CA TRP A 431 -17.23 26.31 -3.65
C TRP A 431 -18.12 26.73 -2.51
N ARG A 432 -18.54 28.01 -2.52
CA ARG A 432 -19.39 28.60 -1.48
C ARG A 432 -20.76 27.94 -1.35
N ARG A 433 -21.35 27.49 -2.48
CA ARG A 433 -22.70 26.89 -2.50
C ARG A 433 -22.75 25.47 -1.93
N ALA A 434 -21.61 24.85 -1.64
CA ALA A 434 -21.56 23.53 -1.03
C ALA A 434 -22.18 23.59 0.37
N SER A 435 -23.36 22.98 0.53
CA SER A 435 -24.17 23.10 1.74
C SER A 435 -23.92 21.94 2.71
N THR A 436 -24.21 22.16 4.00
CA THR A 436 -24.16 21.12 5.05
C THR A 436 -25.02 19.91 4.73
N ARG A 437 -26.20 20.12 4.14
CA ARG A 437 -27.12 19.04 3.75
C ARG A 437 -26.56 18.21 2.61
N ALA A 438 -25.96 18.87 1.61
CA ALA A 438 -25.30 18.18 0.51
C ALA A 438 -24.12 17.34 1.02
N ALA A 439 -23.35 17.84 1.99
CA ALA A 439 -22.28 17.08 2.62
C ALA A 439 -22.81 15.80 3.29
N TRP A 440 -23.89 15.89 4.07
CA TRP A 440 -24.52 14.71 4.68
C TRP A 440 -25.08 13.71 3.67
N ILE A 441 -25.75 14.19 2.62
CA ILE A 441 -26.26 13.34 1.53
C ILE A 441 -25.09 12.59 0.87
N THR A 442 -23.98 13.29 0.63
CA THR A 442 -22.78 12.71 0.01
C THR A 442 -22.12 11.67 0.91
N VAL A 443 -21.93 11.97 2.20
CA VAL A 443 -21.37 11.01 3.17
C VAL A 443 -22.24 9.77 3.29
N ALA A 444 -23.56 9.94 3.41
CA ALA A 444 -24.51 8.82 3.46
C ALA A 444 -24.49 8.00 2.17
N TYR A 445 -24.45 8.65 1.01
CA TYR A 445 -24.29 8.01 -0.28
C TYR A 445 -23.03 7.13 -0.33
N CYS A 446 -21.88 7.67 0.05
CA CYS A 446 -20.62 6.92 0.05
C CYS A 446 -20.67 5.70 0.97
N ILE A 447 -21.17 5.85 2.20
CA ILE A 447 -21.28 4.75 3.17
C ILE A 447 -22.22 3.67 2.65
N LEU A 448 -23.36 4.05 2.07
CA LEU A 448 -24.35 3.11 1.57
C LEU A 448 -23.84 2.39 0.31
N VAL A 449 -23.36 3.13 -0.69
CA VAL A 449 -23.03 2.60 -2.02
C VAL A 449 -21.67 1.91 -2.06
N PHE A 450 -20.69 2.34 -1.27
CA PHE A 450 -19.34 1.75 -1.27
C PHE A 450 -19.08 0.82 -0.08
N GLY A 451 -19.86 0.94 1.00
CA GLY A 451 -19.74 0.11 2.20
C GLY A 451 -20.89 -0.87 2.39
N MET A 452 -22.06 -0.37 2.77
CA MET A 452 -23.17 -1.20 3.28
C MET A 452 -23.83 -2.07 2.21
N ILE A 453 -24.22 -1.51 1.05
CA ILE A 453 -24.91 -2.25 -0.01
C ILE A 453 -24.00 -3.33 -0.63
N PRO A 454 -22.74 -3.03 -0.99
CA PRO A 454 -21.78 -4.04 -1.46
C PRO A 454 -21.66 -5.28 -0.57
N TYR A 455 -21.73 -5.08 0.74
CA TYR A 455 -21.57 -6.14 1.73
C TYR A 455 -22.89 -6.82 2.11
N LEU A 456 -23.96 -6.07 2.35
CA LEU A 456 -25.24 -6.59 2.85
C LEU A 456 -26.13 -7.16 1.75
N ALA A 457 -26.10 -6.61 0.53
CA ALA A 457 -27.00 -7.07 -0.54
C ALA A 457 -26.79 -8.56 -0.87
N PRO A 458 -25.56 -9.08 -1.00
CA PRO A 458 -25.34 -10.51 -1.22
C PRO A 458 -25.75 -11.42 -0.05
N ILE A 459 -25.85 -10.87 1.18
CA ILE A 459 -26.28 -11.61 2.38
C ILE A 459 -27.81 -11.65 2.47
N ILE A 460 -28.47 -10.51 2.25
CA ILE A 460 -29.92 -10.36 2.34
C ILE A 460 -30.62 -11.02 1.15
N ALA A 461 -30.02 -10.92 -0.03
CA ALA A 461 -30.53 -11.54 -1.25
C ALA A 461 -29.46 -12.48 -1.83
N PRO A 462 -29.33 -13.72 -1.30
CA PRO A 462 -28.36 -14.71 -1.80
C PRO A 462 -28.51 -15.01 -3.29
N GLY A 463 -29.72 -14.82 -3.85
CA GLY A 463 -29.98 -14.95 -5.29
C GLY A 463 -29.17 -13.98 -6.17
N LEU A 464 -28.59 -12.91 -5.61
CA LEU A 464 -27.64 -12.06 -6.34
C LEU A 464 -26.33 -12.78 -6.64
N LYS A 465 -25.90 -13.70 -5.77
CA LYS A 465 -24.67 -14.50 -5.96
C LYS A 465 -24.84 -15.57 -7.03
N THR A 466 -26.06 -15.97 -7.34
CA THR A 466 -26.39 -16.99 -8.34
C THR A 466 -27.00 -16.41 -9.62
N ASN A 467 -27.15 -15.09 -9.71
CA ASN A 467 -27.77 -14.43 -10.86
C ASN A 467 -26.84 -14.46 -12.08
N GLU A 468 -27.28 -15.08 -13.17
CA GLU A 468 -26.50 -15.27 -14.40
C GLU A 468 -26.00 -13.97 -15.05
N THR A 469 -26.74 -12.86 -14.92
CA THR A 469 -26.35 -11.54 -15.47
C THR A 469 -25.28 -10.87 -14.63
N LEU A 470 -25.33 -11.04 -13.30
CA LEU A 470 -24.30 -10.52 -12.39
C LEU A 470 -23.07 -11.43 -12.31
N LEU A 471 -23.28 -12.72 -12.57
CA LEU A 471 -22.27 -13.74 -12.79
C LEU A 471 -21.70 -13.72 -14.21
N ALA A 472 -22.19 -12.85 -15.11
CA ALA A 472 -21.80 -12.83 -16.52
C ALA A 472 -20.28 -12.93 -16.65
N ARG A 473 -19.84 -14.05 -17.24
CA ARG A 473 -18.44 -14.41 -17.43
C ARG A 473 -18.01 -13.99 -18.83
N ILE A 474 -16.75 -13.56 -18.93
CA ILE A 474 -16.08 -13.35 -20.20
C ILE A 474 -15.47 -14.69 -20.62
N ASP A 475 -15.79 -15.17 -21.81
CA ASP A 475 -14.87 -16.04 -22.54
C ASP A 475 -13.76 -15.13 -23.07
N GLN A 476 -12.59 -15.10 -22.44
CA GLN A 476 -11.50 -14.26 -22.97
C GLN A 476 -11.11 -14.78 -24.36
N LEU A 477 -11.39 -13.96 -25.38
CA LEU A 477 -10.72 -14.00 -26.67
C LEU A 477 -9.22 -13.85 -26.41
N HIS A 478 -8.50 -14.96 -26.48
CA HIS A 478 -7.04 -14.94 -26.50
C HIS A 478 -6.60 -14.27 -27.80
N TYR A 479 -5.90 -13.14 -27.69
CA TYR A 479 -5.13 -12.60 -28.80
C TYR A 479 -3.78 -13.31 -28.84
N GLU A 480 -3.51 -13.99 -29.94
CA GLU A 480 -2.21 -14.55 -30.28
C GLU A 480 -1.42 -13.46 -31.00
N ILE A 481 -0.32 -12.99 -30.41
CA ILE A 481 0.71 -12.23 -31.14
C ILE A 481 1.86 -13.19 -31.36
N GLU A 482 2.00 -13.57 -32.62
CA GLU A 482 3.03 -14.44 -33.15
C GLU A 482 4.30 -13.62 -33.47
N ASN A 483 5.48 -14.23 -33.30
CA ASN A 483 6.68 -13.90 -34.08
C ASN A 483 7.53 -15.17 -34.25
N SER A 484 7.51 -15.83 -35.41
CA SER A 484 8.48 -15.54 -36.49
C SER A 484 8.28 -16.43 -37.74
N THR A 485 8.11 -15.76 -38.89
CA THR A 485 8.56 -16.07 -40.26
C THR A 485 8.13 -17.38 -40.96
N SER A 486 7.16 -17.28 -41.89
CA SER A 486 7.39 -17.54 -43.34
C SER A 486 6.19 -17.07 -44.20
N ASP A 487 6.42 -16.75 -45.48
CA ASP A 487 5.45 -16.23 -46.46
C ASP A 487 4.33 -17.21 -46.88
N TYR A 488 4.28 -18.42 -46.32
CA TYR A 488 3.29 -19.44 -46.68
C TYR A 488 1.90 -19.24 -46.03
N ASP A 489 1.80 -18.41 -44.97
CA ASP A 489 0.57 -18.30 -44.16
C ASP A 489 -0.31 -17.08 -44.46
N ARG A 490 0.07 -16.20 -45.40
CA ARG A 490 -0.72 -14.99 -45.71
C ARG A 490 -2.06 -15.31 -46.39
N GLU A 491 -2.09 -16.31 -47.27
CA GLU A 491 -3.29 -16.71 -48.04
C GLU A 491 -4.27 -17.51 -47.16
N LYS A 492 -3.76 -18.29 -46.19
CA LYS A 492 -4.54 -19.03 -45.19
C LYS A 492 -5.13 -18.14 -44.10
N LEU A 493 -4.46 -17.03 -43.78
CA LEU A 493 -4.93 -16.01 -42.84
C LEU A 493 -6.11 -15.23 -43.43
N GLU A 494 -6.06 -14.87 -44.72
CA GLU A 494 -7.16 -14.19 -45.42
C GLU A 494 -8.41 -15.11 -45.56
N GLU A 495 -8.21 -16.41 -45.81
CA GLU A 495 -9.31 -17.40 -45.85
C GLU A 495 -9.96 -17.65 -44.47
N ARG A 496 -9.21 -17.50 -43.37
CA ARG A 496 -9.70 -17.64 -41.99
C ARG A 496 -10.36 -16.37 -41.44
N LEU A 497 -9.84 -15.18 -41.77
CA LEU A 497 -10.47 -13.90 -41.42
C LEU A 497 -11.81 -13.72 -42.12
N ALA A 498 -11.97 -14.24 -43.35
CA ALA A 498 -13.25 -14.27 -44.06
C ALA A 498 -14.30 -15.22 -43.42
N LYS A 499 -13.89 -16.22 -42.62
CA LYS A 499 -14.80 -17.07 -41.83
C LYS A 499 -15.19 -16.49 -40.48
N LEU A 500 -14.45 -15.48 -39.99
CA LEU A 500 -14.70 -14.79 -38.71
C LEU A 500 -15.74 -13.66 -38.81
N SER A 501 -16.23 -13.32 -40.01
CA SER A 501 -17.24 -12.26 -40.22
C SER A 501 -18.68 -12.68 -39.88
N GLY A 502 -18.87 -13.77 -39.13
CA GLY A 502 -20.18 -14.35 -38.80
C GLY A 502 -20.50 -14.39 -37.31
N LEU A 503 -20.38 -13.26 -36.60
CA LEU A 503 -20.79 -13.16 -35.19
C LEU A 503 -22.32 -13.26 -35.03
N LYS A 504 -22.78 -14.25 -34.25
CA LYS A 504 -23.97 -14.10 -33.41
C LYS A 504 -23.73 -14.65 -32.01
N THR A 505 -23.86 -13.75 -31.06
CA THR A 505 -23.70 -13.90 -29.62
C THR A 505 -24.77 -14.79 -28.99
N ASN A 506 -24.33 -15.44 -27.90
CA ASN A 506 -25.10 -15.85 -26.73
C ASN A 506 -26.13 -16.97 -26.90
N LYS A 507 -25.83 -18.14 -26.34
CA LYS A 507 -26.80 -19.14 -25.89
C LYS A 507 -26.06 -20.17 -25.04
N THR A 508 -26.66 -20.54 -23.91
CA THR A 508 -26.21 -21.56 -22.95
C THR A 508 -24.93 -21.23 -22.17
N LEU A 509 -25.11 -20.55 -21.03
CA LEU A 509 -24.38 -20.95 -19.83
C LEU A 509 -24.35 -22.48 -19.76
N LEU A 510 -23.20 -23.05 -19.36
CA LEU A 510 -22.91 -24.47 -19.14
C LEU A 510 -22.31 -25.21 -20.35
N ALA A 511 -21.01 -25.01 -20.59
CA ALA A 511 -20.12 -26.13 -20.94
C ALA A 511 -18.66 -25.71 -20.71
N ARG A 512 -18.08 -26.19 -19.59
CA ARG A 512 -16.68 -26.03 -19.19
C ARG A 512 -16.27 -24.58 -18.92
N THR A 513 -16.22 -24.23 -17.63
CA THR A 513 -15.43 -23.05 -17.23
C THR A 513 -13.97 -23.41 -17.50
N GLU A 514 -13.45 -23.07 -18.67
CA GLU A 514 -12.06 -23.37 -19.01
C GLU A 514 -11.15 -22.51 -18.15
N MET A 515 -10.58 -23.08 -17.11
CA MET A 515 -9.46 -22.46 -16.42
C MET A 515 -8.18 -22.86 -17.14
N THR A 516 -7.35 -21.88 -17.44
CA THR A 516 -6.08 -22.13 -18.08
C THR A 516 -5.02 -22.14 -17.00
N ARG A 517 -4.53 -23.32 -16.67
CA ARG A 517 -3.33 -23.47 -15.87
C ARG A 517 -2.15 -23.50 -16.82
N THR A 518 -1.48 -22.37 -17.00
CA THR A 518 -0.22 -22.34 -17.74
C THR A 518 0.87 -22.82 -16.80
N VAL A 519 1.40 -24.00 -17.11
CA VAL A 519 2.64 -24.46 -16.51
C VAL A 519 3.75 -23.97 -17.43
N SER A 520 4.29 -22.80 -17.08
CA SER A 520 5.52 -22.32 -17.68
C SER A 520 6.66 -23.13 -17.09
N GLN A 521 7.37 -23.78 -17.98
CA GLN A 521 8.51 -24.59 -17.64
C GLN A 521 9.73 -23.67 -17.81
N ASP A 522 10.09 -22.92 -16.77
CA ASP A 522 11.23 -22.00 -16.85
C ASP A 522 12.47 -22.80 -17.18
N ILE A 523 13.22 -22.31 -18.18
CA ILE A 523 14.60 -22.70 -18.46
C ILE A 523 15.30 -22.79 -17.12
N VAL A 524 15.73 -23.99 -16.72
CA VAL A 524 16.44 -24.13 -15.44
C VAL A 524 17.67 -23.25 -15.52
N SER A 525 17.63 -22.17 -14.77
CA SER A 525 18.74 -21.25 -14.64
C SER A 525 19.89 -21.99 -13.95
N LYS A 526 21.12 -21.49 -14.12
CA LYS A 526 22.27 -22.01 -13.37
C LYS A 526 22.01 -21.96 -11.85
N SER A 527 21.27 -20.96 -11.36
CA SER A 527 20.81 -20.88 -9.96
C SER A 527 19.85 -22.01 -9.55
N THR A 528 18.95 -22.45 -10.42
CA THR A 528 18.02 -23.56 -10.13
C THR A 528 18.75 -24.90 -10.06
N LEU A 529 19.74 -25.17 -10.93
CA LEU A 529 20.59 -26.37 -10.76
C LEU A 529 21.34 -26.34 -9.44
N ARG A 530 21.92 -25.19 -9.08
CA ARG A 530 22.64 -25.05 -7.81
C ARG A 530 21.71 -25.34 -6.61
N ARG A 531 20.44 -24.88 -6.67
CA ARG A 531 19.40 -25.18 -5.68
C ARG A 531 19.09 -26.67 -5.56
N GLU A 532 18.77 -27.33 -6.67
CA GLU A 532 18.41 -28.76 -6.64
C GLU A 532 19.59 -29.62 -6.21
N TYR A 533 20.81 -29.28 -6.65
CA TYR A 533 22.03 -29.93 -6.19
C TYR A 533 22.24 -29.78 -4.68
N ALA A 534 22.12 -28.57 -4.15
CA ALA A 534 22.28 -28.30 -2.72
C ALA A 534 21.22 -29.03 -1.87
N LYS A 535 19.97 -29.03 -2.32
CA LYS A 535 18.85 -29.75 -1.66
C LYS A 535 19.07 -31.25 -1.67
N ALA A 536 19.45 -31.81 -2.82
CA ALA A 536 19.77 -33.22 -2.97
C ALA A 536 20.96 -33.62 -2.08
N MET A 537 22.01 -32.79 -2.03
CA MET A 537 23.20 -33.03 -1.21
C MET A 537 22.89 -32.99 0.28
N THR A 538 22.06 -32.04 0.71
CA THR A 538 21.62 -31.92 2.11
C THR A 538 20.78 -33.13 2.52
N THR A 539 19.85 -33.55 1.66
CA THR A 539 18.99 -34.73 1.88
C THR A 539 19.81 -36.01 1.95
N TRP A 540 20.73 -36.18 1.01
CA TRP A 540 21.65 -37.30 0.96
C TRP A 540 22.52 -37.38 2.22
N THR A 541 23.13 -36.26 2.63
CA THR A 541 23.98 -36.20 3.84
C THR A 541 23.19 -36.62 5.08
N ALA A 542 21.96 -36.11 5.24
CA ALA A 542 21.09 -36.45 6.36
C ALA A 542 20.65 -37.93 6.38
N GLN A 543 20.49 -38.56 5.20
CA GLN A 543 20.18 -39.99 5.08
C GLN A 543 21.42 -40.85 5.34
N PHE A 544 22.56 -40.46 4.78
CA PHE A 544 23.84 -41.15 4.96
C PHE A 544 24.26 -41.18 6.43
N ASP A 545 24.10 -40.09 7.17
CA ASP A 545 24.43 -40.01 8.59
C ASP A 545 23.55 -40.93 9.48
N ARG A 546 22.31 -41.21 9.05
CA ARG A 546 21.36 -42.08 9.76
C ARG A 546 21.42 -43.54 9.34
N ALA A 547 22.13 -43.87 8.27
CA ALA A 547 22.13 -45.19 7.66
C ALA A 547 23.19 -46.13 8.28
N ASN A 548 22.86 -47.42 8.35
CA ASN A 548 23.78 -48.48 8.77
C ASN A 548 24.78 -48.81 7.64
N ASN A 549 25.91 -49.46 7.95
CA ASN A 549 26.99 -49.72 6.98
C ASN A 549 26.55 -50.40 5.67
N ILE A 550 25.53 -51.26 5.69
CA ILE A 550 25.00 -51.93 4.50
C ILE A 550 24.30 -50.92 3.58
N ASN A 551 23.41 -50.10 4.14
CA ASN A 551 22.65 -49.07 3.40
C ASN A 551 23.54 -47.88 2.97
N LYS A 552 24.64 -47.61 3.68
CA LYS A 552 25.61 -46.58 3.27
C LYS A 552 26.25 -46.87 1.91
N SER A 553 26.54 -48.13 1.62
CA SER A 553 27.08 -48.56 0.31
C SER A 553 26.11 -48.27 -0.84
N GLU A 554 24.81 -48.47 -0.61
CA GLU A 554 23.76 -48.19 -1.60
C GLU A 554 23.51 -46.69 -1.74
N LEU A 555 23.51 -45.94 -0.63
CA LEU A 555 23.38 -44.49 -0.65
C LEU A 555 24.57 -43.81 -1.32
N GLU A 556 25.80 -44.32 -1.21
CA GLU A 556 26.96 -43.74 -1.88
C GLU A 556 26.84 -43.76 -3.42
N LEU A 557 26.13 -44.75 -3.99
CA LEU A 557 25.82 -44.82 -5.42
C LEU A 557 24.81 -43.76 -5.87
N LEU A 558 24.01 -43.23 -4.93
CA LEU A 558 23.00 -42.20 -5.15
C LEU A 558 23.49 -40.80 -4.71
N LYS A 559 24.80 -40.63 -4.52
CA LYS A 559 25.36 -39.34 -4.14
C LYS A 559 25.16 -38.32 -5.28
N PRO A 560 24.57 -37.13 -5.00
CA PRO A 560 24.41 -36.11 -6.03
C PRO A 560 25.75 -35.66 -6.62
N GLN A 561 25.84 -35.51 -7.94
CA GLN A 561 27.06 -35.14 -8.65
C GLN A 561 26.87 -33.86 -9.47
N GLN A 562 27.89 -33.00 -9.50
CA GLN A 562 27.89 -31.83 -10.38
C GLN A 562 28.69 -32.19 -11.64
N ILE A 563 28.00 -32.28 -12.79
CA ILE A 563 28.60 -32.73 -14.06
C ILE A 563 29.23 -31.54 -14.80
N SER A 564 28.57 -30.37 -14.81
CA SER A 564 29.09 -29.11 -15.37
C SER A 564 28.43 -27.89 -14.73
N ALA A 565 28.84 -26.67 -15.11
CA ALA A 565 28.16 -25.43 -14.69
C ALA A 565 26.70 -25.34 -15.17
N THR A 566 26.33 -26.16 -16.15
CA THR A 566 25.01 -26.23 -16.72
C THR A 566 24.34 -27.58 -16.52
N LYS A 567 24.90 -28.52 -15.73
CA LYS A 567 24.35 -29.88 -15.59
C LYS A 567 24.71 -30.53 -14.26
N ILE A 568 23.74 -31.18 -13.60
CA ILE A 568 23.92 -31.93 -12.34
C ILE A 568 23.22 -33.29 -12.45
N ALA A 569 23.58 -34.23 -11.60
CA ALA A 569 22.86 -35.48 -11.38
C ALA A 569 22.39 -35.55 -9.93
N VAL A 570 21.09 -35.71 -9.70
CA VAL A 570 20.47 -35.77 -8.37
C VAL A 570 19.56 -36.99 -8.24
N PRO A 571 19.35 -37.56 -7.04
CA PRO A 571 18.45 -38.69 -6.85
C PRO A 571 17.03 -38.41 -7.37
N SER A 572 16.44 -39.38 -8.05
CA SER A 572 15.06 -39.34 -8.54
C SER A 572 14.07 -39.17 -7.38
N SER A 573 12.83 -38.78 -7.67
CA SER A 573 11.77 -38.66 -6.66
C SER A 573 11.44 -39.99 -5.96
N THR A 574 11.79 -41.12 -6.57
CA THR A 574 11.66 -42.46 -5.97
C THR A 574 12.91 -42.86 -5.18
N GLY A 575 14.04 -42.17 -5.36
CA GLY A 575 15.28 -42.40 -4.64
C GLY A 575 16.05 -43.64 -5.10
N GLU A 576 15.73 -44.20 -6.27
CA GLU A 576 16.32 -45.45 -6.77
C GLU A 576 17.42 -45.24 -7.82
N GLU A 577 17.49 -44.06 -8.44
CA GLU A 577 18.45 -43.74 -9.49
C GLU A 577 18.85 -42.25 -9.49
N LEU A 578 19.95 -41.91 -10.16
CA LEU A 578 20.34 -40.52 -10.39
C LEU A 578 19.72 -40.00 -11.70
N VAL A 579 19.04 -38.85 -11.63
CA VAL A 579 18.46 -38.13 -12.75
C VAL A 579 19.33 -36.93 -13.08
N GLU A 580 19.67 -36.77 -14.36
CA GLU A 580 20.39 -35.59 -14.83
C GLU A 580 19.45 -34.40 -15.02
N LEU A 581 19.80 -33.26 -14.44
CA LEU A 581 19.15 -31.98 -14.63
C LEU A 581 20.13 -31.05 -15.36
N GLU A 582 19.68 -30.37 -16.41
CA GLU A 582 20.51 -29.50 -17.26
C GLU A 582 19.90 -28.10 -17.35
N VAL A 583 20.74 -27.06 -17.51
CA VAL A 583 20.29 -25.67 -17.70
C VAL A 583 19.46 -25.63 -18.96
N GLY A 584 18.25 -25.11 -18.85
CA GLY A 584 17.24 -25.21 -19.89
C GLY A 584 16.26 -26.38 -19.76
N VAL A 585 16.36 -27.22 -18.72
CA VAL A 585 15.38 -28.31 -18.46
C VAL A 585 14.65 -28.07 -17.15
N SER A 586 13.34 -27.97 -17.19
CA SER A 586 12.53 -26.88 -16.63
C SER A 586 11.98 -26.95 -15.18
N ARG A 587 11.82 -25.78 -14.53
CA ARG A 587 11.04 -25.56 -13.29
C ARG A 587 9.57 -25.23 -13.62
N ILE A 588 8.61 -25.75 -12.84
CA ILE A 588 7.18 -25.49 -13.04
C ILE A 588 6.76 -24.19 -12.33
N GLU A 589 6.63 -23.09 -13.06
CA GLU A 589 5.78 -21.98 -12.65
C GLU A 589 4.34 -22.29 -13.07
N THR A 590 3.42 -22.21 -12.11
CA THR A 590 2.00 -22.42 -12.36
C THR A 590 1.30 -21.08 -12.30
N SER A 591 0.94 -20.49 -13.44
CA SER A 591 -0.11 -19.47 -13.46
C SER A 591 -1.45 -20.18 -13.65
N THR A 592 -2.43 -19.84 -12.81
CA THR A 592 -3.79 -20.36 -12.97
C THR A 592 -4.67 -19.17 -13.30
N GLU A 593 -5.06 -19.09 -14.57
CA GLU A 593 -6.04 -18.12 -15.05
C GLU A 593 -7.41 -18.77 -15.01
N ASN A 594 -8.26 -18.26 -14.13
CA ASN A 594 -9.64 -18.70 -14.08
C ASN A 594 -10.37 -18.09 -15.29
N GLY A 595 -10.86 -18.89 -16.24
CA GLY A 595 -11.53 -18.38 -17.45
C GLY A 595 -12.94 -17.86 -17.20
N GLY A 596 -13.06 -16.90 -16.29
CA GLY A 596 -14.30 -16.21 -16.00
C GLY A 596 -14.17 -15.32 -14.78
N ASP A 597 -13.74 -14.07 -14.97
CA ASP A 597 -13.82 -13.07 -13.93
C ASP A 597 -15.26 -12.61 -13.72
N ALA A 598 -15.69 -12.55 -12.45
CA ALA A 598 -16.93 -11.90 -12.10
C ALA A 598 -16.82 -10.39 -12.36
N ILE A 599 -17.71 -9.83 -13.18
CA ILE A 599 -17.72 -8.38 -13.44
C ILE A 599 -18.09 -7.61 -12.16
N PHE A 600 -19.13 -8.05 -11.47
CA PHE A 600 -19.69 -7.35 -10.30
C PHE A 600 -19.26 -7.93 -8.96
N PHE A 601 -18.36 -8.91 -8.93
CA PHE A 601 -17.87 -9.52 -7.68
C PHE A 601 -16.35 -9.70 -7.73
N LYS A 602 -15.75 -10.24 -6.65
CA LYS A 602 -14.30 -10.48 -6.60
C LYS A 602 -13.93 -11.70 -7.45
N SER A 603 -14.67 -12.78 -7.30
CA SER A 603 -14.45 -14.06 -7.97
C SER A 603 -15.77 -14.80 -8.12
N VAL A 604 -15.76 -15.86 -8.93
CA VAL A 604 -16.84 -16.86 -8.95
C VAL A 604 -16.25 -18.19 -8.50
N GLU A 605 -16.85 -18.80 -7.49
CA GLU A 605 -16.41 -20.06 -6.89
C GLU A 605 -17.50 -21.13 -7.04
N PRO A 606 -17.15 -22.43 -7.07
CA PRO A 606 -18.15 -23.49 -7.02
C PRO A 606 -19.01 -23.37 -5.75
N SER A 607 -20.33 -23.53 -5.86
CA SER A 607 -21.24 -23.57 -4.70
C SER A 607 -20.86 -24.69 -3.72
N ASP A 608 -20.26 -25.77 -4.24
CA ASP A 608 -19.68 -26.85 -3.45
C ASP A 608 -18.16 -26.80 -3.54
N SER A 609 -17.51 -26.35 -2.47
CA SER A 609 -16.06 -26.23 -2.35
C SER A 609 -15.29 -27.55 -2.47
N SER A 610 -15.96 -28.70 -2.42
CA SER A 610 -15.32 -30.02 -2.58
C SER A 610 -15.11 -30.39 -4.05
N ILE A 611 -15.77 -29.71 -4.99
CA ILE A 611 -15.65 -29.97 -6.42
C ILE A 611 -14.39 -29.29 -6.95
N ALA A 612 -13.43 -30.09 -7.41
CA ALA A 612 -12.20 -29.63 -8.03
C ALA A 612 -12.34 -29.61 -9.57
N PRO A 613 -11.59 -28.75 -10.26
CA PRO A 613 -11.55 -28.74 -11.72
C PRO A 613 -10.73 -29.92 -12.28
N GLU A 614 -11.15 -30.44 -13.42
CA GLU A 614 -10.52 -31.56 -14.12
C GLU A 614 -9.72 -31.09 -15.33
N VAL A 615 -8.62 -31.77 -15.68
CA VAL A 615 -7.85 -31.45 -16.90
C VAL A 615 -8.65 -31.89 -18.13
N ILE A 616 -9.05 -30.93 -18.95
CA ILE A 616 -9.81 -31.15 -20.19
C ILE A 616 -8.95 -31.02 -21.45
N GLY A 617 -7.75 -30.47 -21.34
CA GLY A 617 -6.83 -30.32 -22.47
C GLY A 617 -5.42 -29.98 -22.03
N VAL A 618 -4.44 -30.34 -22.85
CA VAL A 618 -3.03 -30.00 -22.67
C VAL A 618 -2.51 -29.50 -24.00
N THR A 619 -2.01 -28.27 -24.04
CA THR A 619 -1.44 -27.66 -25.23
C THR A 619 0.02 -27.34 -24.97
N LYS A 620 0.92 -27.97 -25.71
CA LYS A 620 2.34 -27.63 -25.70
C LYS A 620 2.52 -26.39 -26.58
N ILE A 621 2.81 -25.24 -25.97
CA ILE A 621 2.98 -23.96 -26.68
C ILE A 621 4.38 -23.90 -27.31
N ASN A 622 5.38 -24.37 -26.58
CA ASN A 622 6.74 -24.59 -27.04
C ASN A 622 7.39 -25.69 -26.19
N ASP A 623 8.68 -25.98 -26.40
CA ASP A 623 9.39 -27.02 -25.65
C ASP A 623 9.47 -26.78 -24.13
N PHE A 624 9.10 -25.59 -23.67
CA PHE A 624 9.25 -25.10 -22.30
C PHE A 624 7.94 -24.51 -21.74
N THR A 625 6.78 -24.73 -22.37
CA THR A 625 5.51 -24.17 -21.89
C THR A 625 4.38 -25.14 -22.22
N THR A 626 3.78 -25.68 -21.15
CA THR A 626 2.62 -26.59 -21.26
C THR A 626 1.41 -25.94 -20.63
N ARG A 627 0.42 -25.65 -21.46
CA ARG A 627 -0.85 -25.07 -21.03
C ARG A 627 -1.84 -26.20 -20.73
N TYR A 628 -2.16 -26.39 -19.45
CA TYR A 628 -3.23 -27.26 -19.02
C TYR A 628 -4.54 -26.49 -19.05
N LYS A 629 -5.47 -26.88 -19.91
CA LYS A 629 -6.85 -26.47 -19.81
C LYS A 629 -7.53 -27.36 -18.78
N LEU A 630 -7.93 -26.75 -17.68
CA LEU A 630 -8.75 -27.32 -16.62
C LEU A 630 -10.19 -26.87 -16.84
N ALA A 631 -11.18 -27.67 -16.46
CA ALA A 631 -12.55 -27.20 -16.33
C ALA A 631 -13.29 -27.95 -15.25
N TYR A 632 -14.23 -27.25 -14.63
CA TYR A 632 -15.14 -27.88 -13.70
C TYR A 632 -16.08 -28.87 -14.41
N PRO A 633 -16.48 -29.96 -13.74
CA PRO A 633 -17.45 -30.93 -14.26
C PRO A 633 -18.74 -30.26 -14.75
N GLN A 634 -19.37 -30.82 -15.80
CA GLN A 634 -20.63 -30.29 -16.31
C GLN A 634 -21.71 -30.30 -15.23
N GLY A 635 -22.47 -29.20 -15.14
CA GLY A 635 -23.51 -29.02 -14.12
C GLY A 635 -23.01 -28.46 -12.78
N THR A 636 -21.71 -28.16 -12.64
CA THR A 636 -21.18 -27.45 -11.46
C THR A 636 -21.89 -26.11 -11.30
N LYS A 637 -22.53 -25.91 -10.15
CA LYS A 637 -23.14 -24.63 -9.78
C LYS A 637 -22.07 -23.70 -9.25
N PHE A 638 -22.19 -22.44 -9.63
CA PHE A 638 -21.25 -21.40 -9.29
C PHE A 638 -21.93 -20.27 -8.55
N GLU A 639 -21.23 -19.71 -7.58
CA GLU A 639 -21.67 -18.60 -6.76
C GLU A 639 -20.61 -17.49 -6.74
N ALA A 640 -21.08 -16.25 -6.73
CA ALA A 640 -20.22 -15.10 -6.63
C ALA A 640 -19.62 -14.99 -5.22
N SER A 641 -18.31 -14.73 -5.15
CA SER A 641 -17.54 -14.57 -3.92
C SER A 641 -17.03 -13.13 -3.78
N GLY A 642 -16.93 -12.68 -2.52
CA GLY A 642 -16.58 -11.31 -2.16
C GLY A 642 -17.74 -10.29 -2.19
N ASN A 643 -17.38 -9.02 -2.15
CA ASN A 643 -18.32 -7.90 -2.11
C ASN A 643 -18.85 -7.55 -3.51
N LEU A 644 -20.09 -7.07 -3.58
CA LEU A 644 -20.70 -6.59 -4.81
C LEU A 644 -20.09 -5.24 -5.24
N LYS A 645 -19.48 -5.19 -6.42
CA LYS A 645 -18.91 -4.00 -7.08
C LYS A 645 -19.99 -3.14 -7.74
N LEU A 646 -20.96 -2.67 -6.94
CA LEU A 646 -22.14 -1.92 -7.42
C LEU A 646 -21.76 -0.67 -8.22
N ASN A 647 -20.65 -0.03 -7.87
CA ASN A 647 -20.18 1.20 -8.49
C ASN A 647 -19.68 1.01 -9.94
N LEU A 648 -19.49 -0.23 -10.42
CA LEU A 648 -19.27 -0.49 -11.84
C LEU A 648 -20.55 -0.33 -12.67
N ALA A 649 -21.74 -0.48 -12.07
CA ALA A 649 -23.02 -0.29 -12.75
C ALA A 649 -23.19 1.13 -13.31
N PHE A 650 -22.44 2.11 -12.79
CA PHE A 650 -22.37 3.47 -13.31
C PHE A 650 -21.97 3.53 -14.79
N PHE A 651 -21.14 2.60 -15.26
CA PHE A 651 -20.61 2.60 -16.62
C PHE A 651 -21.50 1.90 -17.65
N LEU A 652 -22.45 1.07 -17.20
CA LEU A 652 -23.42 0.39 -18.07
C LEU A 652 -24.24 1.36 -18.95
N PRO A 653 -24.88 2.42 -18.43
CA PRO A 653 -25.62 3.36 -19.26
C PRO A 653 -24.72 4.20 -20.18
N LEU A 654 -23.40 4.23 -19.94
CA LEU A 654 -22.43 4.92 -20.80
C LEU A 654 -21.99 4.06 -21.99
N GLY A 655 -22.52 2.84 -22.13
CA GLY A 655 -22.17 1.91 -23.20
C GLY A 655 -20.78 1.30 -23.07
N ILE A 656 -20.15 1.39 -21.89
CA ILE A 656 -18.86 0.75 -21.65
C ILE A 656 -19.09 -0.74 -21.45
N ASP A 657 -18.52 -1.54 -22.36
CA ASP A 657 -18.52 -2.99 -22.24
C ASP A 657 -17.50 -3.43 -21.18
N LEU A 658 -18.00 -3.61 -19.95
CA LEU A 658 -17.22 -4.11 -18.80
C LEU A 658 -16.77 -5.56 -18.98
N ALA A 659 -17.43 -6.33 -19.84
CA ALA A 659 -17.04 -7.69 -20.17
C ALA A 659 -15.86 -7.71 -21.16
N ALA A 660 -15.61 -6.62 -21.90
CA ALA A 660 -14.44 -6.53 -22.77
C ALA A 660 -13.16 -6.06 -22.06
N GLN A 661 -13.23 -5.67 -20.77
CA GLN A 661 -12.10 -5.07 -20.05
C GLN A 661 -11.29 -6.08 -19.24
N THR A 662 -9.97 -5.86 -19.15
CA THR A 662 -9.08 -6.62 -18.26
C THR A 662 -9.41 -6.37 -16.78
N ASN A 663 -8.92 -7.26 -15.89
CA ASN A 663 -9.07 -7.11 -14.44
C ASN A 663 -8.50 -5.78 -13.92
N SER A 664 -7.29 -5.43 -14.35
CA SER A 664 -6.65 -4.17 -13.97
C SER A 664 -7.50 -2.96 -14.40
N THR A 665 -8.03 -2.97 -15.62
CA THR A 665 -8.91 -1.91 -16.13
C THR A 665 -10.24 -1.80 -15.38
N ARG A 666 -10.87 -2.92 -15.01
CA ARG A 666 -12.08 -2.89 -14.18
C ARG A 666 -11.81 -2.36 -12.78
N ASN A 667 -10.71 -2.76 -12.16
CA ASN A 667 -10.31 -2.22 -10.86
C ASN A 667 -10.05 -0.70 -10.94
N ALA A 668 -9.48 -0.23 -12.05
CA ALA A 668 -9.31 1.19 -12.33
C ALA A 668 -10.66 1.92 -12.46
N LEU A 669 -11.60 1.35 -13.23
CA LEU A 669 -12.96 1.89 -13.35
C LEU A 669 -13.67 1.95 -12.00
N GLU A 670 -13.46 0.94 -11.14
CA GLU A 670 -14.00 0.92 -9.78
C GLU A 670 -13.54 2.14 -8.96
N LEU A 671 -12.25 2.49 -9.05
CA LEU A 671 -11.70 3.69 -8.40
C LEU A 671 -12.24 4.98 -9.02
N VAL A 672 -12.31 5.04 -10.35
CA VAL A 672 -12.83 6.22 -11.09
C VAL A 672 -14.26 6.55 -10.67
N SER A 673 -15.14 5.56 -10.55
CA SER A 673 -16.52 5.82 -10.12
C SER A 673 -16.60 6.27 -8.66
N LYS A 674 -15.74 5.72 -7.77
CA LYS A 674 -15.63 6.17 -6.36
C LYS A 674 -15.12 7.61 -6.22
N ILE A 675 -14.40 8.11 -7.21
CA ILE A 675 -13.92 9.50 -7.28
C ILE A 675 -15.03 10.43 -7.79
N ILE A 676 -15.62 10.09 -8.94
CA ILE A 676 -16.52 11.00 -9.67
C ILE A 676 -17.90 11.08 -9.01
N LEU A 677 -18.46 9.94 -8.60
CA LEU A 677 -19.85 9.87 -8.12
C LEU A 677 -20.09 10.74 -6.88
N PRO A 678 -19.24 10.70 -5.83
CA PRO A 678 -19.46 11.57 -4.66
C PRO A 678 -19.39 13.06 -4.98
N ILE A 679 -18.52 13.46 -5.92
CA ILE A 679 -18.42 14.85 -6.37
C ILE A 679 -19.71 15.27 -7.08
N LEU A 680 -20.22 14.43 -7.99
CA LEU A 680 -21.49 14.69 -8.69
C LEU A 680 -22.66 14.77 -7.72
N VAL A 681 -22.77 13.82 -6.78
CA VAL A 681 -23.79 13.83 -5.73
C VAL A 681 -23.71 15.11 -4.91
N MET A 682 -22.51 15.53 -4.50
CA MET A 682 -22.30 16.77 -3.76
C MET A 682 -22.75 18.00 -4.55
N ILE A 683 -22.43 18.07 -5.85
CA ILE A 683 -22.81 19.20 -6.71
C ILE A 683 -24.32 19.26 -6.88
N ILE A 684 -24.96 18.14 -7.24
CA ILE A 684 -26.41 18.06 -7.47
C ILE A 684 -27.17 18.36 -6.17
N ALA A 685 -26.78 17.74 -5.06
CA ALA A 685 -27.41 17.99 -3.77
C ALA A 685 -27.22 19.45 -3.31
N SER A 686 -26.07 20.07 -3.58
CA SER A 686 -25.83 21.48 -3.29
C SER A 686 -26.72 22.40 -4.14
N TRP A 687 -26.92 22.07 -5.40
CA TRP A 687 -27.82 22.82 -6.29
C TRP A 687 -29.27 22.75 -5.79
N ILE A 688 -29.78 21.54 -5.49
CA ILE A 688 -31.13 21.33 -4.95
C ILE A 688 -31.31 22.08 -3.62
N THR A 689 -30.35 21.94 -2.70
CA THR A 689 -30.46 22.58 -1.38
C THR A 689 -30.40 24.10 -1.44
N SER A 690 -29.67 24.66 -2.42
CA SER A 690 -29.65 26.10 -2.65
C SER A 690 -31.01 26.66 -3.10
N ILE A 691 -31.79 25.90 -3.89
CA ILE A 691 -33.15 26.29 -4.29
C ILE A 691 -34.09 26.31 -3.07
N THR A 692 -33.86 25.42 -2.10
CA THR A 692 -34.69 25.33 -0.88
C THR A 692 -34.37 26.37 0.20
N GLY A 693 -33.43 27.29 -0.04
CA GLY A 693 -33.04 28.34 0.91
C GLY A 693 -32.24 27.86 2.13
N LYS A 694 -31.58 26.69 2.02
CA LYS A 694 -30.88 26.03 3.16
C LYS A 694 -29.37 26.04 3.01
N SER A 695 -28.83 27.17 2.56
CA SER A 695 -27.39 27.44 2.47
C SER A 695 -26.79 27.81 3.83
N ASN A 696 -25.47 27.71 3.93
CA ASN A 696 -24.68 28.21 5.05
C ASN A 696 -24.74 29.74 5.15
N SER A 697 -24.45 30.29 6.34
CA SER A 697 -24.42 31.74 6.59
C SER A 697 -23.38 32.41 5.69
N PRO A 698 -23.73 33.49 4.97
CA PRO A 698 -22.76 34.28 4.21
C PRO A 698 -21.61 34.80 5.08
N GLU A 699 -21.92 35.27 6.29
CA GLU A 699 -20.94 35.82 7.24
C GLU A 699 -19.94 34.75 7.70
N ALA A 700 -20.44 33.55 8.03
CA ALA A 700 -19.59 32.42 8.41
C ALA A 700 -18.67 31.99 7.26
N LEU A 701 -19.20 31.93 6.04
CA LEU A 701 -18.42 31.60 4.83
C LEU A 701 -17.39 32.68 4.53
N ASP A 702 -17.73 33.96 4.63
CA ASP A 702 -16.80 35.08 4.41
C ASP A 702 -15.64 35.00 5.38
N ARG A 703 -15.91 34.78 6.66
CA ARG A 703 -14.88 34.59 7.68
C ARG A 703 -14.00 33.36 7.38
N PHE A 704 -14.61 32.23 7.02
CA PHE A 704 -13.89 30.99 6.70
C PHE A 704 -12.95 31.17 5.51
N TYR A 705 -13.44 31.68 4.37
CA TYR A 705 -12.63 31.83 3.17
C TYR A 705 -11.60 32.94 3.31
N ALA A 706 -11.92 34.03 4.03
CA ALA A 706 -10.95 35.05 4.41
C ALA A 706 -9.75 34.44 5.16
N LYS A 707 -10.03 33.59 6.17
CA LYS A 707 -8.99 32.89 6.92
C LYS A 707 -8.13 32.00 6.03
N MET A 708 -8.76 31.19 5.17
CA MET A 708 -8.05 30.24 4.28
C MET A 708 -7.20 30.92 3.19
N LYS A 709 -7.48 32.19 2.89
CA LYS A 709 -6.70 33.01 1.95
C LYS A 709 -5.61 33.84 2.64
N THR A 710 -5.67 33.97 3.97
CA THR A 710 -4.72 34.79 4.74
C THR A 710 -3.49 33.98 5.09
N PRO A 711 -2.30 34.35 4.58
CA PRO A 711 -1.07 33.66 4.90
C PRO A 711 -0.76 33.71 6.40
N VAL A 712 -0.14 32.65 6.90
CA VAL A 712 0.20 32.57 8.32
C VAL A 712 1.52 33.26 8.65
N ASP A 713 1.51 34.11 9.67
CA ASP A 713 2.73 34.68 10.25
C ASP A 713 3.36 33.74 11.30
N PRO A 714 4.69 33.53 11.29
CA PRO A 714 5.36 32.78 12.35
C PRO A 714 5.22 33.40 13.75
N ASP A 715 5.04 34.72 13.84
CA ASP A 715 4.76 35.40 15.11
C ASP A 715 3.25 35.35 15.44
N PRO A 716 2.83 34.70 16.54
CA PRO A 716 1.41 34.52 16.85
C PRO A 716 0.62 35.82 17.06
N ALA A 717 1.25 36.85 17.63
CA ALA A 717 0.58 38.13 17.86
C ALA A 717 0.31 38.86 16.53
N THR A 718 1.31 38.87 15.65
CA THR A 718 1.18 39.43 14.29
C THR A 718 0.18 38.65 13.44
N ASP A 719 0.17 37.32 13.52
CA ASP A 719 -0.80 36.47 12.81
C ASP A 719 -2.25 36.77 13.23
N LEU A 720 -2.48 36.91 14.54
CA LEU A 720 -3.80 37.23 15.08
C LEU A 720 -4.27 38.62 14.61
N ALA A 721 -3.40 39.63 14.68
CA ALA A 721 -3.73 40.98 14.20
C ALA A 721 -4.05 40.99 12.70
N LYS A 722 -3.31 40.23 11.88
CA LYS A 722 -3.62 40.07 10.45
C LYS A 722 -4.98 39.43 10.22
N LEU A 723 -5.32 38.39 10.99
CA LEU A 723 -6.62 37.74 10.88
C LEU A 723 -7.77 38.65 11.28
N GLU A 724 -7.64 39.37 12.39
CA GLU A 724 -8.66 40.31 12.86
C GLU A 724 -8.90 41.42 11.84
N ALA A 725 -7.84 41.95 11.22
CA ALA A 725 -7.94 42.94 10.16
C ALA A 725 -8.72 42.40 8.94
N VAL A 726 -8.46 41.16 8.52
CA VAL A 726 -9.17 40.57 7.38
C VAL A 726 -10.62 40.19 7.73
N TYR A 727 -10.91 39.83 8.99
CA TYR A 727 -12.28 39.61 9.43
C TYR A 727 -13.12 40.89 9.47
N GLY A 728 -12.50 42.04 9.71
CA GLY A 728 -13.17 43.35 9.63
C GLY A 728 -13.62 43.69 8.20
N GLU A 729 -12.85 43.29 7.20
CA GLU A 729 -13.15 43.53 5.77
C GLU A 729 -12.83 42.30 4.89
N PRO A 730 -13.70 41.26 4.89
CA PRO A 730 -13.45 40.02 4.14
C PRO A 730 -13.31 40.20 2.62
N SER A 731 -13.94 41.25 2.07
CA SER A 731 -13.88 41.63 0.66
C SER A 731 -12.46 41.91 0.17
N ASN A 732 -11.53 42.27 1.06
CA ASN A 732 -10.11 42.46 0.74
C ASN A 732 -9.45 41.17 0.20
N THR A 733 -10.05 40.01 0.42
CA THR A 733 -9.59 38.72 -0.10
C THR A 733 -10.16 38.35 -1.48
N GLU A 734 -11.01 39.18 -2.09
CA GLU A 734 -11.48 38.93 -3.47
C GLU A 734 -10.37 39.11 -4.50
N ARG A 735 -9.41 40.02 -4.26
CA ARG A 735 -8.29 40.31 -5.19
C ARG A 735 -7.40 39.11 -5.50
N VAL A 736 -7.32 38.16 -4.56
CA VAL A 736 -6.50 36.95 -4.69
C VAL A 736 -7.24 35.80 -5.38
N LYS A 737 -8.55 35.93 -5.67
CA LYS A 737 -9.31 34.91 -6.38
C LYS A 737 -8.96 34.89 -7.86
N LEU A 738 -8.93 33.70 -8.43
CA LEU A 738 -8.75 33.48 -9.87
C LEU A 738 -9.98 33.98 -10.66
N PHE A 739 -11.17 33.81 -10.08
CA PHE A 739 -12.45 34.26 -10.65
C PHE A 739 -13.14 35.24 -9.68
N PRO A 740 -12.81 36.55 -9.74
CA PRO A 740 -13.45 37.57 -8.91
C PRO A 740 -14.97 37.62 -9.09
N ASN A 741 -15.72 37.96 -8.04
CA ASN A 741 -17.21 38.00 -8.04
C ASN A 741 -17.91 36.65 -8.31
N SER A 742 -17.16 35.55 -8.38
CA SER A 742 -17.73 34.21 -8.50
C SER A 742 -17.92 33.55 -7.13
N GLN A 743 -18.75 32.51 -7.10
CA GLN A 743 -18.91 31.64 -5.92
C GLN A 743 -17.75 30.63 -5.75
N LEU A 744 -16.74 30.69 -6.62
CA LEU A 744 -15.54 29.84 -6.57
C LEU A 744 -14.42 30.56 -5.84
N GLU A 745 -13.83 29.90 -4.86
CA GLU A 745 -12.83 30.42 -3.93
C GLU A 745 -11.40 29.98 -4.29
N ILE A 746 -11.20 29.64 -5.57
CA ILE A 746 -9.90 29.27 -6.14
C ILE A 746 -8.99 30.49 -6.14
N GLN A 747 -7.81 30.37 -5.53
CA GLN A 747 -6.80 31.43 -5.48
C GLN A 747 -5.96 31.45 -6.77
N LYS A 748 -5.48 32.64 -7.16
CA LYS A 748 -4.47 32.77 -8.22
C LYS A 748 -3.18 32.08 -7.77
N PRO A 749 -2.58 31.19 -8.58
CA PRO A 749 -1.29 30.61 -8.27
C PRO A 749 -0.24 31.71 -8.10
N THR A 750 0.51 31.67 -7.01
CA THR A 750 1.67 32.54 -6.83
C THR A 750 2.86 32.01 -7.62
N THR A 751 3.87 32.85 -7.86
CA THR A 751 5.13 32.40 -8.48
C THR A 751 5.77 31.26 -7.68
N ALA A 752 5.69 31.30 -6.35
CA ALA A 752 6.20 30.23 -5.49
C ALA A 752 5.42 28.92 -5.66
N ASP A 753 4.12 28.98 -5.95
CA ASP A 753 3.30 27.78 -6.24
C ASP A 753 3.71 27.16 -7.56
N VAL A 754 3.80 27.95 -8.63
CA VAL A 754 4.17 27.48 -9.97
C VAL A 754 5.57 26.90 -9.97
N VAL A 755 6.56 27.65 -9.46
CA VAL A 755 7.97 27.20 -9.45
C VAL A 755 8.13 25.93 -8.62
N GLY A 756 7.58 25.88 -7.41
CA GLY A 756 7.75 24.70 -6.55
C GLY A 756 6.99 23.46 -7.06
N PHE A 757 5.81 23.64 -7.66
CA PHE A 757 5.10 22.55 -8.34
C PHE A 757 5.90 22.03 -9.54
N THR A 758 6.40 22.93 -10.40
CA THR A 758 7.23 22.55 -11.56
C THR A 758 8.50 21.83 -11.14
N ILE A 759 9.23 22.33 -10.14
CA ILE A 759 10.43 21.66 -9.61
C ILE A 759 10.06 20.25 -9.10
N SER A 760 8.95 20.13 -8.38
CA SER A 760 8.50 18.85 -7.84
C SER A 760 8.16 17.85 -8.96
N VAL A 761 7.50 18.30 -10.04
CA VAL A 761 7.25 17.48 -11.23
C VAL A 761 8.55 17.02 -11.89
N LEU A 762 9.54 17.91 -12.03
CA LEU A 762 10.85 17.55 -12.58
C LEU A 762 11.56 16.50 -11.72
N VAL A 763 11.46 16.59 -10.38
CA VAL A 763 12.00 15.59 -9.46
C VAL A 763 11.29 14.24 -9.62
N CYS A 764 9.97 14.22 -9.86
CA CYS A 764 9.25 12.98 -10.19
C CYS A 764 9.85 12.30 -11.43
N PHE A 765 10.05 13.06 -12.52
CA PHE A 765 10.65 12.51 -13.74
C PHE A 765 12.11 12.09 -13.54
N ALA A 766 12.88 12.79 -12.70
CA ALA A 766 14.24 12.38 -12.36
C ALA A 766 14.27 11.04 -11.61
N ILE A 767 13.35 10.82 -10.67
CA ILE A 767 13.23 9.55 -9.93
C ILE A 767 12.80 8.41 -10.88
N VAL A 768 11.83 8.66 -11.77
CA VAL A 768 11.44 7.69 -12.80
C VAL A 768 12.61 7.39 -13.74
N GLY A 769 13.34 8.40 -14.18
CA GLY A 769 14.54 8.25 -14.99
C GLY A 769 15.62 7.40 -14.30
N LEU A 770 15.82 7.59 -12.99
CA LEU A 770 16.73 6.76 -12.20
C LEU A 770 16.27 5.29 -12.16
N ALA A 771 14.97 5.03 -12.07
CA ALA A 771 14.44 3.68 -12.16
C ALA A 771 14.75 3.05 -13.53
N PHE A 772 14.57 3.79 -14.63
CA PHE A 772 14.93 3.30 -15.98
C PHE A 772 16.42 3.03 -16.14
N VAL A 773 17.28 3.89 -15.56
CA VAL A 773 18.73 3.64 -15.52
C VAL A 773 19.03 2.35 -14.74
N MET A 774 18.31 2.08 -13.65
CA MET A 774 18.46 0.82 -12.90
C MET A 774 17.97 -0.40 -13.67
N ALA A 775 16.91 -0.26 -14.48
CA ALA A 775 16.38 -1.34 -15.30
C ALA A 775 17.32 -1.70 -16.46
N GLY A 776 17.91 -0.71 -17.13
CA GLY A 776 18.89 -0.92 -18.20
C GLY A 776 20.27 -1.40 -17.73
N ILE A 777 20.35 -1.94 -16.51
CA ILE A 777 21.52 -2.67 -16.01
C ILE A 777 21.54 -4.11 -16.54
N ALA A 778 20.35 -4.65 -16.90
CA ALA A 778 20.22 -5.84 -17.74
C ALA A 778 20.38 -5.47 -19.22
#